data_AF-A0A660UXX5-F1
#
_entry.id   AF-A0A660UXX5-F1
#
_cell.length_a   1.000
_cell.length_b   1.000
_cell.length_c   1.000
_cell.angle_alpha   90.00
_cell.angle_beta   90.00
_cell.angle_gamma   90.00
#
_symmetry.space_group_name_H-M   'P 1'
#
loop_
_entity.id
_entity.type
_entity.pdbx_description
1 polymer ?
#
loop_
_entity_poly.entity_id
_entity_poly.type
_entity_poly.pdbx_seq_one_letter_code
_entity_poly.pdbx_strand_id
1 'polypeptide(L)'
;LYLGEYYDQAAIAYKKLHNSLAASPKEDLMRDFLQLQIALCKVRKADYAEAARLLRTVLNSNSPAVRILAAYHCSLLEMQNKQYLDARTKAYQAIALIDAVDLDRNAAMALKRDCYFLAAEALTRKVMALCDADKDLPQDLWGSARAANEPFIGVDETQLRRLLESGAERLSLRVLGPQIQRFQQPDGLRRYEVGCNGAPVKELLTRFAANAGVNLHWDLAADEIGICRRPVYLYLPSATTQQFAAVAAGCAGLLTRFEEKDVLKAFNPARYADASEQISFLGEAAVSLWRNFLLRFPVDERLGNAHFALGLLHSQNGRHTEAIAEYKLVVNRFPRLSLAPYALLQSARLKTGVRNYSGARLDLKQLVEQYPDSEIALNAHHQLADASAMVGLEEEAVRLYRKVYNLSSSPELQGAAALGAGKCSYRAGNLESAEKWLTRYITIAGDRKSKGLYSACLVLGKTYIALEQFSSACTALEGAIAGGAAWLPTEQYVEAVSALVDAYMHEGQFVQALDMLEGIHSATLSGKETVEILLLKSKVFRSIGLVDKAITLLGDRAGDMRDSRLAAEINFELSECYIENGNLNLARKKLVEILALAESGPLAHQSALNLADICLKLGHDSQAISVCSQLLDLAPPERIKQEALQLLAAAYNQRKNYDSAALALLGQWK
;
A
#
# COMPACT_ATOMS: atom_id res chain seq x y z
N LEU A 1 -35.81 -17.69 -31.45
CA LEU A 1 -34.44 -18.24 -31.58
C LEU A 1 -33.48 -17.54 -30.63
N TYR A 2 -33.21 -16.24 -30.79
CA TYR A 2 -32.29 -15.49 -29.91
C TYR A 2 -32.69 -15.53 -28.42
N LEU A 3 -33.95 -15.21 -28.10
CA LEU A 3 -34.47 -15.26 -26.71
C LEU A 3 -34.51 -16.67 -26.12
N GLY A 4 -34.49 -17.71 -26.95
CA GLY A 4 -34.43 -19.10 -26.51
C GLY A 4 -32.99 -19.63 -26.42
N GLU A 5 -31.99 -18.74 -26.45
CA GLU A 5 -30.55 -19.05 -26.36
C GLU A 5 -29.98 -19.93 -27.49
N TYR A 6 -30.75 -20.15 -28.57
CA TYR A 6 -30.30 -20.85 -29.78
C TYR A 6 -29.50 -19.92 -30.71
N TYR A 7 -28.38 -19.38 -30.23
CA TYR A 7 -27.63 -18.30 -30.89
C TYR A 7 -27.10 -18.67 -32.29
N ASP A 8 -26.70 -19.93 -32.53
CA ASP A 8 -26.26 -20.38 -33.85
C ASP A 8 -27.40 -20.37 -34.87
N GLN A 9 -28.54 -20.94 -34.49
CA GLN A 9 -29.72 -20.97 -35.34
C GLN A 9 -30.26 -19.56 -35.59
N ALA A 10 -30.22 -18.70 -34.57
CA ALA A 10 -30.56 -17.28 -34.69
C ALA A 10 -29.63 -16.57 -35.68
N ALA A 11 -28.30 -16.73 -35.55
CA ALA A 11 -27.34 -16.13 -36.46
C ALA A 11 -27.53 -16.59 -37.92
N ILE A 12 -27.79 -17.89 -38.13
CA ILE A 12 -28.11 -18.43 -39.46
C ILE A 12 -29.41 -17.82 -40.00
N ALA A 13 -30.45 -17.71 -39.18
CA ALA A 13 -31.72 -17.10 -39.56
C ALA A 13 -31.54 -15.62 -39.94
N TYR A 14 -30.84 -14.83 -39.12
CA TYR A 14 -30.54 -13.43 -39.43
C TYR A 14 -29.71 -13.29 -40.70
N LYS A 15 -28.73 -14.16 -40.94
CA LYS A 15 -27.94 -14.15 -42.18
C LYS A 15 -28.78 -14.48 -43.42
N LYS A 16 -29.70 -15.44 -43.31
CA LYS A 16 -30.66 -15.75 -44.39
C LYS A 16 -31.57 -14.56 -44.68
N LEU A 17 -32.13 -13.93 -43.63
CA LEU A 17 -32.94 -12.73 -43.77
C LEU A 17 -32.14 -11.60 -44.43
N HIS A 18 -30.93 -11.34 -43.96
CA HIS A 18 -30.04 -10.31 -44.50
C HIS A 18 -29.80 -10.50 -46.01
N ASN A 19 -29.54 -11.74 -46.45
CA ASN A 19 -29.30 -12.05 -47.85
C ASN A 19 -30.57 -12.01 -48.72
N SER A 20 -31.76 -12.15 -48.11
CA SER A 20 -33.04 -12.11 -48.82
C SER A 20 -33.56 -10.69 -49.08
N LEU A 21 -33.01 -9.67 -48.41
CA LEU A 21 -33.44 -8.28 -48.56
C LEU A 21 -33.00 -7.70 -49.92
N ALA A 22 -33.95 -7.13 -50.67
CA ALA A 22 -33.72 -6.52 -51.97
C ALA A 22 -32.71 -5.35 -51.89
N ALA A 23 -31.74 -5.29 -52.80
CA ALA A 23 -30.70 -4.26 -52.89
C ALA A 23 -31.27 -2.85 -53.17
N SER A 24 -31.87 -2.25 -52.15
CA SER A 24 -32.46 -0.92 -52.18
C SER A 24 -32.08 -0.12 -50.93
N PRO A 25 -31.98 1.22 -51.03
CA PRO A 25 -31.69 2.10 -49.89
C PRO A 25 -32.71 1.99 -48.74
N LYS A 26 -33.93 1.56 -49.05
CA LYS A 26 -35.00 1.35 -48.06
C LYS A 26 -34.73 0.16 -47.12
N GLU A 27 -33.90 -0.78 -47.54
CA GLU A 27 -33.55 -1.97 -46.75
C GLU A 27 -32.18 -1.87 -46.07
N ASP A 28 -31.42 -0.80 -46.30
CA ASP A 28 -30.07 -0.65 -45.74
C ASP A 28 -30.10 -0.60 -44.20
N LEU A 29 -31.07 0.11 -43.60
CA LEU A 29 -31.21 0.16 -42.14
C LEU A 29 -31.56 -1.21 -41.56
N MET A 30 -32.38 -1.99 -42.28
CA MET A 30 -32.74 -3.34 -41.87
C MET A 30 -31.55 -4.30 -42.00
N ARG A 31 -30.71 -4.16 -43.04
CA ARG A 31 -29.45 -4.91 -43.16
C ARG A 31 -28.51 -4.64 -42.00
N ASP A 32 -28.29 -3.36 -41.68
CA ASP A 32 -27.42 -2.94 -40.58
C ASP A 32 -27.92 -3.52 -39.24
N PHE A 33 -29.24 -3.50 -39.02
CA PHE A 33 -29.87 -4.11 -37.86
C PHE A 33 -29.65 -5.63 -37.80
N LEU A 34 -29.86 -6.35 -38.90
CA LEU A 34 -29.63 -7.79 -38.95
C LEU A 34 -28.14 -8.12 -38.72
N GLN A 35 -27.24 -7.30 -39.23
CA GLN A 35 -25.80 -7.45 -38.99
C GLN A 35 -25.42 -7.20 -37.53
N LEU A 36 -26.05 -6.22 -36.86
CA LEU A 36 -25.97 -6.04 -35.40
C LEU A 36 -26.40 -7.32 -34.67
N GLN A 37 -27.57 -7.85 -35.00
CA GLN A 37 -28.12 -9.05 -34.34
C GLN A 37 -27.21 -10.29 -34.52
N ILE A 38 -26.61 -10.47 -35.71
CA ILE A 38 -25.58 -11.49 -35.93
C ILE A 38 -24.39 -11.26 -34.99
N ALA A 39 -23.91 -10.02 -34.87
CA ALA A 39 -22.80 -9.70 -33.98
C ALA A 39 -23.12 -10.01 -32.51
N LEU A 40 -24.35 -9.73 -32.06
CA LEU A 40 -24.79 -10.06 -30.69
C LEU A 40 -24.84 -11.57 -30.44
N CYS A 41 -25.32 -12.36 -31.41
CA CYS A 41 -25.21 -13.82 -31.33
C CYS A 41 -23.75 -14.28 -31.16
N LYS A 42 -22.81 -13.65 -31.87
CA LYS A 42 -21.38 -13.96 -31.77
C LYS A 42 -20.79 -13.60 -30.40
N VAL A 43 -21.19 -12.47 -29.82
CA VAL A 43 -20.82 -12.11 -28.44
C VAL A 43 -21.29 -13.17 -27.45
N ARG A 44 -22.55 -13.63 -27.56
CA ARG A 44 -23.12 -14.66 -26.67
C ARG A 44 -22.42 -16.01 -26.80
N LYS A 45 -21.83 -16.28 -27.97
CA LYS A 45 -21.02 -17.48 -28.25
C LYS A 45 -19.53 -17.35 -27.91
N ALA A 46 -19.12 -16.22 -27.31
CA ALA A 46 -17.71 -15.91 -27.05
C ALA A 46 -16.82 -15.85 -28.32
N ASP A 47 -17.40 -15.66 -29.50
CA ASP A 47 -16.67 -15.40 -30.76
C ASP A 47 -16.42 -13.88 -30.89
N TYR A 48 -15.58 -13.36 -30.01
CA TYR A 48 -15.40 -11.91 -29.81
C TYR A 48 -14.71 -11.22 -30.98
N ALA A 49 -13.83 -11.91 -31.70
CA ALA A 49 -13.11 -11.34 -32.84
C ALA A 49 -14.07 -11.01 -33.99
N GLU A 50 -14.93 -11.95 -34.35
CA GLU A 50 -15.93 -11.75 -35.40
C GLU A 50 -17.03 -10.78 -34.95
N ALA A 51 -17.45 -10.85 -33.68
CA ALA A 51 -18.38 -9.88 -33.11
C ALA A 51 -17.85 -8.44 -33.21
N ALA A 52 -16.60 -8.20 -32.80
CA ALA A 52 -15.98 -6.88 -32.87
C ALA A 52 -15.87 -6.36 -34.30
N ARG A 53 -15.54 -7.23 -35.27
CA ARG A 53 -15.49 -6.88 -36.69
C ARG A 53 -16.85 -6.42 -37.21
N LEU A 54 -17.91 -7.17 -36.90
CA LEU A 54 -19.27 -6.84 -37.31
C LEU A 54 -19.77 -5.55 -36.66
N LEU A 55 -19.58 -5.38 -35.34
CA LEU A 55 -20.00 -4.18 -34.64
C LEU A 55 -19.30 -2.92 -35.18
N ARG A 56 -17.99 -3.01 -35.50
CA ARG A 56 -17.25 -1.88 -36.08
C ARG A 56 -17.78 -1.45 -37.45
N THR A 57 -18.26 -2.39 -38.27
CA THR A 57 -18.93 -2.06 -39.54
C THR A 57 -20.23 -1.31 -39.27
N VAL A 58 -21.03 -1.82 -38.33
CA VAL A 58 -22.36 -1.32 -38.03
C VAL A 58 -22.36 0.03 -37.29
N LEU A 59 -21.24 0.42 -36.67
CA LEU A 59 -21.03 1.78 -36.14
C LEU A 59 -21.18 2.89 -37.20
N ASN A 60 -21.01 2.57 -38.48
CA ASN A 60 -21.20 3.52 -39.57
C ASN A 60 -22.64 3.57 -40.11
N SER A 61 -23.55 2.73 -39.60
CA SER A 61 -24.96 2.64 -40.03
C SER A 61 -25.64 4.01 -40.09
N ASN A 62 -26.55 4.23 -41.05
CA ASN A 62 -27.34 5.47 -41.06
C ASN A 62 -28.44 5.50 -39.99
N SER A 63 -28.72 4.38 -39.31
CA SER A 63 -29.67 4.32 -38.21
C SER A 63 -29.00 4.72 -36.89
N PRO A 64 -29.43 5.81 -36.22
CA PRO A 64 -28.88 6.18 -34.92
C PRO A 64 -29.17 5.11 -33.85
N ALA A 65 -30.32 4.43 -33.93
CA ALA A 65 -30.69 3.35 -33.03
C ALA A 65 -29.70 2.18 -33.11
N VAL A 66 -29.28 1.82 -34.33
CA VAL A 66 -28.27 0.78 -34.56
C VAL A 66 -26.89 1.24 -34.08
N ARG A 67 -26.49 2.49 -34.34
CA ARG A 67 -25.21 3.05 -33.85
C ARG A 67 -25.10 3.01 -32.33
N ILE A 68 -26.19 3.37 -31.62
CA ILE A 68 -26.23 3.37 -30.16
C ILE A 68 -25.92 1.97 -29.61
N LEU A 69 -26.62 0.95 -30.09
CA LEU A 69 -26.39 -0.43 -29.61
C LEU A 69 -25.03 -0.97 -30.04
N ALA A 70 -24.61 -0.70 -31.27
CA ALA A 70 -23.28 -1.09 -31.74
C ALA A 70 -22.18 -0.47 -30.85
N ALA A 71 -22.31 0.82 -30.51
CA ALA A 71 -21.39 1.51 -29.63
C ALA A 71 -21.43 0.96 -28.18
N TYR A 72 -22.62 0.70 -27.64
CA TYR A 72 -22.77 0.09 -26.31
C TYR A 72 -22.08 -1.29 -26.23
N HIS A 73 -22.37 -2.19 -27.17
CA HIS A 73 -21.77 -3.53 -27.18
C HIS A 73 -20.29 -3.52 -27.54
N CYS A 74 -19.84 -2.62 -28.41
CA CYS A 74 -18.41 -2.38 -28.61
C CYS A 74 -17.73 -1.94 -27.31
N SER A 75 -18.34 -1.03 -26.53
CA SER A 75 -17.78 -0.59 -25.25
C SER A 75 -17.54 -1.77 -24.31
N LEU A 76 -18.52 -2.67 -24.19
CA LEU A 76 -18.40 -3.89 -23.37
C LEU A 76 -17.29 -4.82 -23.85
N LEU A 77 -17.12 -5.02 -25.16
CA LEU A 77 -16.02 -5.84 -25.70
C LEU A 77 -14.65 -5.19 -25.46
N GLU A 78 -14.53 -3.88 -25.67
CA GLU A 78 -13.26 -3.18 -25.42
C GLU A 78 -12.90 -3.19 -23.92
N MET A 79 -13.89 -3.19 -23.01
CA MET A 79 -13.65 -3.42 -21.58
C MET A 79 -13.03 -4.80 -21.31
N GLN A 80 -13.55 -5.85 -21.95
CA GLN A 80 -13.00 -7.22 -21.82
C GLN A 80 -11.57 -7.31 -22.37
N ASN A 81 -11.30 -6.61 -23.47
CA ASN A 81 -9.98 -6.54 -24.09
C ASN A 81 -8.99 -5.60 -23.37
N LYS A 82 -9.37 -5.04 -22.21
CA LYS A 82 -8.60 -4.05 -21.44
C LYS A 82 -8.27 -2.77 -22.21
N GLN A 83 -9.00 -2.48 -23.29
CA GLN A 83 -8.90 -1.25 -24.07
C GLN A 83 -9.81 -0.16 -23.48
N TYR A 84 -9.50 0.24 -22.24
CA TYR A 84 -10.41 1.06 -21.43
C TYR A 84 -10.71 2.44 -22.03
N LEU A 85 -9.74 3.11 -22.64
CA LEU A 85 -9.97 4.43 -23.24
C LEU A 85 -10.88 4.34 -24.48
N ASP A 86 -10.76 3.28 -25.27
CA ASP A 86 -11.65 3.02 -26.39
C ASP A 86 -13.05 2.65 -25.92
N ALA A 87 -13.16 1.80 -24.88
CA ALA A 87 -14.42 1.47 -24.25
C ALA A 87 -15.18 2.72 -23.80
N ARG A 88 -14.50 3.65 -23.11
CA ARG A 88 -15.06 4.96 -22.72
C ARG A 88 -15.54 5.75 -23.93
N THR A 89 -14.74 5.80 -25.00
CA THR A 89 -15.09 6.50 -26.24
C THR A 89 -16.39 5.96 -26.82
N LYS A 90 -16.54 4.63 -26.90
CA LYS A 90 -17.75 3.99 -27.40
C LYS A 90 -18.97 4.25 -26.50
N ALA A 91 -18.79 4.26 -25.18
CA ALA A 91 -19.88 4.62 -24.26
C ALA A 91 -20.38 6.06 -24.52
N TYR A 92 -19.50 7.02 -24.77
CA TYR A 92 -19.90 8.39 -25.13
C TYR A 92 -20.56 8.49 -26.51
N GLN A 93 -20.11 7.71 -27.49
CA GLN A 93 -20.76 7.62 -28.81
C GLN A 93 -22.21 7.13 -28.68
N ALA A 94 -22.48 6.18 -27.78
CA ALA A 94 -23.85 5.78 -27.45
C ALA A 94 -24.61 6.93 -26.78
N ILE A 95 -24.08 7.48 -25.67
CA ILE A 95 -24.71 8.59 -24.91
C ILE A 95 -25.14 9.74 -25.81
N ALA A 96 -24.28 10.13 -26.75
CA ALA A 96 -24.49 11.25 -27.65
C ALA A 96 -25.71 11.11 -28.56
N LEU A 97 -26.17 9.88 -28.83
CA LEU A 97 -27.24 9.60 -29.77
C LEU A 97 -28.54 9.14 -29.10
N ILE A 98 -28.54 8.73 -27.82
CA ILE A 98 -29.74 8.18 -27.16
C ILE A 98 -30.93 9.13 -27.23
N ASP A 99 -30.72 10.43 -27.03
CA ASP A 99 -31.80 11.43 -27.11
C ASP A 99 -32.26 11.72 -28.55
N ALA A 100 -31.52 11.27 -29.57
CA ALA A 100 -31.91 11.43 -30.97
C ALA A 100 -33.06 10.49 -31.35
N VAL A 101 -33.12 9.31 -30.72
CA VAL A 101 -34.03 8.21 -31.06
C VAL A 101 -35.21 8.21 -30.10
N ASP A 102 -36.41 7.97 -30.62
CA ASP A 102 -37.66 7.87 -29.86
C ASP A 102 -37.77 6.50 -29.18
N LEU A 103 -36.82 6.20 -28.31
CA LEU A 103 -36.84 5.03 -27.44
C LEU A 103 -37.86 5.20 -26.32
N ASP A 104 -38.40 4.08 -25.83
CA ASP A 104 -39.15 4.09 -24.56
C ASP A 104 -38.32 4.78 -23.46
N ARG A 105 -38.98 5.61 -22.65
CA ARG A 105 -38.31 6.46 -21.66
C ARG A 105 -37.51 5.64 -20.65
N ASN A 106 -38.00 4.48 -20.24
CA ASN A 106 -37.30 3.62 -19.30
C ASN A 106 -36.10 2.95 -19.96
N ALA A 107 -36.26 2.46 -21.20
CA ALA A 107 -35.16 1.88 -21.98
C ALA A 107 -34.04 2.90 -22.24
N ALA A 108 -34.39 4.12 -22.66
CA ALA A 108 -33.45 5.22 -22.87
C ALA A 108 -32.68 5.58 -21.59
N MET A 109 -33.38 5.67 -20.45
CA MET A 109 -32.75 5.97 -19.17
C MET A 109 -31.84 4.84 -18.68
N ALA A 110 -32.27 3.58 -18.82
CA ALA A 110 -31.45 2.42 -18.48
C ALA A 110 -30.15 2.40 -19.29
N LEU A 111 -30.24 2.63 -20.61
CA LEU A 111 -29.09 2.64 -21.50
C LEU A 111 -28.14 3.82 -21.21
N LYS A 112 -28.67 5.02 -20.95
CA LYS A 112 -27.84 6.17 -20.52
C LYS A 112 -27.07 5.84 -19.26
N ARG A 113 -27.77 5.32 -18.26
CA ARG A 113 -27.20 4.96 -16.97
C ARG A 113 -26.08 3.94 -17.14
N ASP A 114 -26.30 2.89 -17.92
CA ASP A 114 -25.28 1.87 -18.16
C ASP A 114 -24.07 2.45 -18.91
N CYS A 115 -24.28 3.32 -19.90
CA CYS A 115 -23.17 3.97 -20.61
C CYS A 115 -22.38 4.94 -19.71
N TYR A 116 -23.04 5.72 -18.84
CA TYR A 116 -22.35 6.61 -17.90
C TYR A 116 -21.56 5.80 -16.86
N PHE A 117 -22.11 4.69 -16.39
CA PHE A 117 -21.40 3.75 -15.51
C PHE A 117 -20.16 3.19 -16.21
N LEU A 118 -20.31 2.66 -17.44
CA LEU A 118 -19.19 2.12 -18.23
C LEU A 118 -18.11 3.17 -18.49
N ALA A 119 -18.48 4.42 -18.78
CA ALA A 119 -17.49 5.49 -18.99
C ALA A 119 -16.67 5.77 -17.71
N ALA A 120 -17.31 5.76 -16.54
CA ALA A 120 -16.65 5.97 -15.25
C ALA A 120 -15.80 4.76 -14.84
N GLU A 121 -16.33 3.54 -15.03
CA GLU A 121 -15.64 2.28 -14.82
C GLU A 121 -14.39 2.18 -15.69
N ALA A 122 -14.51 2.41 -16.99
CA ALA A 122 -13.40 2.32 -17.93
C ALA A 122 -12.25 3.24 -17.51
N LEU A 123 -12.54 4.48 -17.17
CA LEU A 123 -11.50 5.42 -16.73
C LEU A 123 -10.89 4.99 -15.39
N THR A 124 -11.69 4.47 -14.46
CA THR A 124 -11.20 3.96 -13.18
C THR A 124 -10.27 2.76 -13.37
N ARG A 125 -10.66 1.78 -14.20
CA ARG A 125 -9.83 0.63 -14.52
C ARG A 125 -8.53 1.03 -15.22
N LYS A 126 -8.55 2.06 -16.07
CA LYS A 126 -7.31 2.62 -16.66
C LYS A 126 -6.37 3.16 -15.59
N VAL A 127 -6.89 3.90 -14.60
CA VAL A 127 -6.08 4.42 -13.48
C VAL A 127 -5.52 3.27 -12.66
N MET A 128 -6.35 2.28 -12.29
CA MET A 128 -5.88 1.13 -11.50
C MET A 128 -4.81 0.33 -12.24
N ALA A 129 -4.97 0.11 -13.55
CA ALA A 129 -3.99 -0.60 -14.37
C ALA A 129 -2.65 0.15 -14.50
N LEU A 130 -2.65 1.49 -14.49
CA LEU A 130 -1.41 2.28 -14.46
C LEU A 130 -0.67 2.17 -13.11
N CYS A 131 -1.39 1.85 -12.03
CA CYS A 131 -0.84 1.74 -10.67
C CYS A 131 -0.58 0.29 -10.22
N ASP A 132 -0.74 -0.71 -11.11
CA ASP A 132 -0.75 -2.14 -10.75
C ASP A 132 -1.77 -2.50 -9.63
N ALA A 133 -2.82 -1.68 -9.48
CA ALA A 133 -3.81 -1.79 -8.41
C ALA A 133 -5.07 -2.57 -8.80
N ASP A 134 -5.07 -3.23 -9.96
CA ASP A 134 -6.21 -3.97 -10.51
C ASP A 134 -6.22 -5.46 -10.13
N LYS A 135 -5.12 -5.99 -9.57
CA LYS A 135 -4.94 -7.42 -9.26
C LYS A 135 -5.84 -7.94 -8.13
N ASP A 136 -6.12 -7.10 -7.12
CA ASP A 136 -6.84 -7.48 -5.90
C ASP A 136 -8.26 -6.90 -5.82
N LEU A 137 -8.83 -6.49 -6.97
CA LEU A 137 -10.18 -5.92 -6.99
C LEU A 137 -11.25 -7.02 -6.87
N PRO A 138 -12.32 -6.81 -6.09
CA PRO A 138 -13.42 -7.77 -6.00
C PRO A 138 -14.08 -7.98 -7.36
N GLN A 139 -14.42 -9.24 -7.70
CA GLN A 139 -15.03 -9.57 -9.00
C GLN A 139 -16.34 -8.80 -9.24
N ASP A 140 -17.14 -8.64 -8.20
CA ASP A 140 -18.45 -7.96 -8.25
C ASP A 140 -18.37 -6.42 -8.30
N LEU A 141 -17.17 -5.83 -8.27
CA LEU A 141 -16.98 -4.38 -8.17
C LEU A 141 -17.76 -3.60 -9.24
N TRP A 142 -17.90 -4.15 -10.43
CA TRP A 142 -18.53 -3.45 -11.55
C TRP A 142 -19.96 -3.92 -11.82
N GLY A 143 -20.42 -4.94 -11.09
CA GLY A 143 -21.66 -5.67 -11.37
C GLY A 143 -21.59 -6.47 -12.68
N SER A 144 -22.58 -7.32 -12.92
CA SER A 144 -22.77 -7.88 -14.26
C SER A 144 -23.35 -6.80 -15.16
N ALA A 145 -22.71 -6.54 -16.31
CA ALA A 145 -23.29 -5.66 -17.32
C ALA A 145 -24.68 -6.22 -17.67
N ARG A 146 -25.74 -5.51 -17.28
CA ARG A 146 -27.06 -5.85 -17.76
C ARG A 146 -26.99 -5.72 -19.27
N ALA A 147 -27.42 -6.75 -19.98
CA ALA A 147 -27.94 -6.52 -21.31
C ALA A 147 -29.12 -5.58 -21.06
N ALA A 148 -28.91 -4.27 -21.22
CA ALA A 148 -30.00 -3.31 -21.22
C ALA A 148 -31.08 -3.95 -22.07
N ASN A 149 -32.31 -4.10 -21.54
CA ASN A 149 -33.41 -4.74 -22.26
C ASN A 149 -33.36 -4.22 -23.69
N GLU A 150 -32.95 -5.07 -24.64
CA GLU A 150 -32.60 -4.58 -25.96
C GLU A 150 -33.85 -3.89 -26.47
N PRO A 151 -33.78 -2.61 -26.90
CA PRO A 151 -34.97 -1.81 -27.20
C PRO A 151 -35.82 -2.38 -28.34
N PHE A 152 -35.30 -3.42 -29.01
CA PHE A 152 -35.91 -4.15 -30.11
C PHE A 152 -36.60 -5.45 -29.69
N ILE A 153 -36.68 -5.78 -28.39
CA ILE A 153 -37.39 -6.97 -27.92
C ILE A 153 -38.91 -6.70 -27.93
N GLY A 154 -39.66 -7.59 -28.60
CA GLY A 154 -41.13 -7.56 -28.59
C GLY A 154 -41.78 -6.54 -29.52
N VAL A 155 -41.00 -5.87 -30.37
CA VAL A 155 -41.52 -4.99 -31.44
C VAL A 155 -41.81 -5.78 -32.72
N ASP A 156 -42.91 -5.45 -33.38
CA ASP A 156 -43.23 -5.97 -34.72
C ASP A 156 -42.36 -5.32 -35.81
N GLU A 157 -42.41 -5.82 -37.05
CA GLU A 157 -41.60 -5.29 -38.15
C GLU A 157 -41.88 -3.80 -38.44
N THR A 158 -43.14 -3.35 -38.35
CA THR A 158 -43.50 -1.96 -38.64
C THR A 158 -42.98 -1.01 -37.55
N GLN A 159 -42.98 -1.46 -36.30
CA GLN A 159 -42.44 -0.74 -35.16
C GLN A 159 -40.92 -0.72 -35.23
N LEU A 160 -40.29 -1.84 -35.60
CA LEU A 160 -38.85 -1.94 -35.81
C LEU A 160 -38.39 -0.96 -36.89
N ARG A 161 -39.02 -0.96 -38.07
CA ARG A 161 -38.67 -0.04 -39.17
C ARG A 161 -38.77 1.42 -38.74
N ARG A 162 -39.88 1.80 -38.08
CA ARG A 162 -40.04 3.15 -37.51
C ARG A 162 -38.93 3.51 -36.51
N LEU A 163 -38.55 2.58 -35.65
CA LEU A 163 -37.49 2.79 -34.67
C LEU A 163 -36.10 2.92 -35.33
N LEU A 164 -35.83 2.14 -36.39
CA LEU A 164 -34.59 2.23 -37.16
C LEU A 164 -34.46 3.58 -37.89
N GLU A 165 -35.56 4.12 -38.39
CA GLU A 165 -35.63 5.44 -39.03
C GLU A 165 -35.62 6.61 -38.02
N SER A 166 -36.02 6.35 -36.77
CA SER A 166 -36.09 7.38 -35.74
C SER A 166 -34.75 8.07 -35.48
N GLY A 167 -34.80 9.40 -35.37
CA GLY A 167 -33.63 10.25 -35.20
C GLY A 167 -32.83 10.51 -36.47
N ALA A 168 -33.03 9.74 -37.56
CA ALA A 168 -32.34 9.97 -38.82
C ALA A 168 -32.70 11.34 -39.43
N GLU A 169 -33.97 11.73 -39.39
CA GLU A 169 -34.43 13.07 -39.80
C GLU A 169 -33.83 14.18 -38.93
N ARG A 170 -33.79 13.97 -37.61
CA ARG A 170 -33.18 14.93 -36.67
C ARG A 170 -31.71 15.16 -37.00
N LEU A 171 -30.97 14.14 -37.40
CA LEU A 171 -29.56 14.29 -37.78
C LEU A 171 -29.39 14.77 -39.22
N SER A 172 -30.28 14.41 -40.15
CA SER A 172 -30.19 14.80 -41.57
C SER A 172 -30.41 16.31 -41.77
N LEU A 173 -31.23 16.96 -40.94
CA LEU A 173 -31.39 18.42 -40.91
C LEU A 173 -30.10 19.17 -40.53
N ARG A 174 -29.04 18.46 -40.12
CA ARG A 174 -27.80 19.00 -39.54
C ARG A 174 -26.55 18.64 -40.35
N VAL A 175 -26.74 18.25 -41.61
CA VAL A 175 -25.66 17.86 -42.54
C VAL A 175 -24.77 19.05 -42.94
N LEU A 176 -25.31 20.28 -42.91
CA LEU A 176 -24.57 21.51 -43.25
C LEU A 176 -23.59 21.97 -42.15
N GLY A 177 -23.60 21.33 -40.98
CA GLY A 177 -22.70 21.61 -39.87
C GLY A 177 -23.40 21.63 -38.50
N PRO A 178 -22.64 21.82 -37.42
CA PRO A 178 -23.19 21.84 -36.05
C PRO A 178 -24.26 22.93 -35.86
N GLN A 179 -25.40 22.57 -35.30
CA GLN A 179 -26.47 23.48 -34.88
C GLN A 179 -26.46 23.62 -33.37
N ILE A 180 -26.44 24.87 -32.88
CA ILE A 180 -26.30 25.20 -31.46
C ILE A 180 -27.33 26.27 -31.14
N GLN A 181 -28.31 25.94 -30.30
CA GLN A 181 -29.33 26.87 -29.85
C GLN A 181 -29.24 27.05 -28.34
N ARG A 182 -29.06 28.29 -27.90
CA ARG A 182 -29.00 28.66 -26.49
C ARG A 182 -30.39 29.04 -25.99
N PHE A 183 -30.78 28.50 -24.84
CA PHE A 183 -32.00 28.89 -24.13
C PHE A 183 -31.78 28.94 -22.61
N GLN A 184 -32.71 29.57 -21.90
CA GLN A 184 -32.73 29.63 -20.43
C GLN A 184 -33.89 28.79 -19.92
N GLN A 185 -33.63 27.94 -18.93
CA GLN A 185 -34.71 27.27 -18.20
C GLN A 185 -35.26 28.19 -17.09
N PRO A 186 -36.46 27.89 -16.53
CA PRO A 186 -37.05 28.66 -15.44
C PRO A 186 -36.18 28.76 -14.18
N ASP A 187 -35.20 27.88 -14.04
CA ASP A 187 -34.18 27.85 -12.98
C ASP A 187 -33.04 28.87 -13.18
N GLY A 188 -33.06 29.65 -14.27
CA GLY A 188 -32.04 30.64 -14.62
C GLY A 188 -30.74 30.05 -15.19
N LEU A 189 -30.64 28.71 -15.31
CA LEU A 189 -29.45 28.06 -15.84
C LEU A 189 -29.44 28.08 -17.37
N ARG A 190 -28.27 28.42 -17.94
CA ARG A 190 -28.04 28.39 -19.38
C ARG A 190 -28.00 26.95 -19.87
N ARG A 191 -28.83 26.64 -20.86
CA ARG A 191 -28.89 25.33 -21.53
C ARG A 191 -28.69 25.48 -23.03
N TYR A 192 -28.21 24.42 -23.64
CA TYR A 192 -27.99 24.35 -25.07
C TYR A 192 -28.68 23.13 -25.65
N GLU A 193 -29.41 23.34 -26.74
CA GLU A 193 -29.75 22.27 -27.67
C GLU A 193 -28.63 22.21 -28.71
N VAL A 194 -28.04 21.03 -28.88
CA VAL A 194 -26.93 20.84 -29.81
C VAL A 194 -27.18 19.62 -30.67
N GLY A 195 -27.00 19.76 -31.98
CA GLY A 195 -27.03 18.64 -32.90
C GLY A 195 -25.88 18.69 -33.90
N CYS A 196 -25.30 17.54 -34.18
CA CYS A 196 -24.17 17.37 -35.08
C CYS A 196 -24.27 16.03 -35.81
N ASN A 197 -24.07 16.04 -37.13
CA ASN A 197 -24.11 14.85 -37.96
C ASN A 197 -22.78 14.67 -38.71
N GLY A 198 -21.75 14.21 -38.00
CA GLY A 198 -20.47 13.82 -38.59
C GLY A 198 -19.46 14.95 -38.78
N ALA A 199 -19.69 16.13 -38.22
CA ALA A 199 -18.68 17.21 -38.26
C ALA A 199 -17.44 16.85 -37.42
N PRO A 200 -16.24 17.34 -37.78
CA PRO A 200 -15.04 17.17 -36.98
C PRO A 200 -15.22 17.68 -35.55
N VAL A 201 -14.70 16.94 -34.55
CA VAL A 201 -14.77 17.35 -33.13
C VAL A 201 -14.20 18.76 -32.91
N LYS A 202 -13.17 19.14 -33.68
CA LYS A 202 -12.58 20.48 -33.60
C LYS A 202 -13.55 21.58 -34.01
N GLU A 203 -14.27 21.39 -35.11
CA GLU A 203 -15.27 22.34 -35.58
C GLU A 203 -16.42 22.46 -34.57
N LEU A 204 -16.95 21.32 -34.13
CA LEU A 204 -18.04 21.25 -33.18
C LEU A 204 -17.72 21.97 -31.85
N LEU A 205 -16.59 21.64 -31.22
CA LEU A 205 -16.20 22.25 -29.95
C LEU A 205 -15.90 23.74 -30.11
N THR A 206 -15.27 24.16 -31.22
CA THR A 206 -14.95 25.58 -31.47
C THR A 206 -16.21 26.41 -31.66
N ARG A 207 -17.18 25.93 -32.45
CA ARG A 207 -18.47 26.62 -32.65
C ARG A 207 -19.24 26.72 -31.34
N PHE A 208 -19.21 25.66 -30.52
CA PHE A 208 -19.88 25.69 -29.22
C PHE A 208 -19.22 26.65 -28.25
N ALA A 209 -17.89 26.65 -28.16
CA ALA A 209 -17.13 27.56 -27.30
C ALA A 209 -17.48 29.02 -27.61
N ALA A 210 -17.56 29.40 -28.90
CA ALA A 210 -17.98 30.73 -29.33
C ALA A 210 -19.42 31.08 -28.90
N ASN A 211 -20.36 30.12 -28.97
CA ASN A 211 -21.75 30.34 -28.55
C ASN A 211 -21.92 30.38 -27.02
N ALA A 212 -21.09 29.63 -26.30
CA ALA A 212 -21.13 29.52 -24.85
C ALA A 212 -20.35 30.65 -24.14
N GLY A 213 -19.50 31.37 -24.87
CA GLY A 213 -18.61 32.40 -24.31
C GLY A 213 -17.45 31.81 -23.51
N VAL A 214 -16.93 30.66 -23.96
CA VAL A 214 -15.86 29.91 -23.28
C VAL A 214 -14.63 29.87 -24.18
N ASN A 215 -13.44 30.04 -23.61
CA ASN A 215 -12.18 29.91 -24.33
C ASN A 215 -11.78 28.43 -24.44
N LEU A 216 -11.67 27.92 -25.67
CA LEU A 216 -11.26 26.54 -25.93
C LEU A 216 -9.76 26.46 -26.21
N HIS A 217 -9.04 25.66 -25.42
CA HIS A 217 -7.63 25.37 -25.62
C HIS A 217 -7.43 23.89 -25.92
N TRP A 218 -6.64 23.60 -26.95
CA TRP A 218 -6.30 22.25 -27.38
C TRP A 218 -4.88 21.92 -26.91
N ASP A 219 -4.76 20.95 -26.02
CA ASP A 219 -3.47 20.38 -25.63
C ASP A 219 -3.28 19.04 -26.32
N LEU A 220 -2.82 19.12 -27.58
CA LEU A 220 -2.55 17.99 -28.46
C LEU A 220 -1.20 18.19 -29.14
N ALA A 221 -0.46 17.10 -29.34
CA ALA A 221 0.79 17.13 -30.10
C ALA A 221 0.52 17.24 -31.61
N ALA A 222 1.55 17.60 -32.37
CA ALA A 222 1.44 17.82 -33.82
C ALA A 222 1.04 16.56 -34.61
N ASP A 223 1.39 15.38 -34.13
CA ASP A 223 1.03 14.07 -34.67
C ASP A 223 -0.40 13.62 -34.28
N GLU A 224 -1.01 14.25 -33.28
CA GLU A 224 -2.35 13.92 -32.77
C GLU A 224 -3.48 14.71 -33.46
N ILE A 225 -3.16 15.56 -34.44
CA ILE A 225 -4.13 16.39 -35.17
C ILE A 225 -5.22 15.54 -35.85
N GLY A 226 -4.94 14.27 -36.14
CA GLY A 226 -5.94 13.31 -36.63
C GLY A 226 -7.15 13.14 -35.70
N ILE A 227 -6.96 13.26 -34.38
CA ILE A 227 -8.05 13.17 -33.40
C ILE A 227 -9.04 14.32 -33.58
N CYS A 228 -8.55 15.53 -33.87
CA CYS A 228 -9.37 16.72 -34.14
C CYS A 228 -10.31 16.55 -35.35
N ARG A 229 -9.99 15.63 -36.26
CA ARG A 229 -10.75 15.34 -37.49
C ARG A 229 -11.77 14.21 -37.31
N ARG A 230 -11.79 13.54 -36.14
CA ARG A 230 -12.75 12.45 -35.89
C ARG A 230 -14.18 13.00 -35.95
N PRO A 231 -15.06 12.38 -36.74
CA PRO A 231 -16.44 12.83 -36.88
C PRO A 231 -17.22 12.55 -35.59
N VAL A 232 -18.07 13.50 -35.19
CA VAL A 232 -18.95 13.36 -34.03
C VAL A 232 -20.41 13.38 -34.48
N TYR A 233 -21.17 12.41 -33.99
CA TYR A 233 -22.62 12.35 -34.17
C TYR A 233 -23.25 12.53 -32.79
N LEU A 234 -24.04 13.59 -32.62
CA LEU A 234 -24.69 13.86 -31.34
C LEU A 234 -26.00 14.62 -31.52
N TYR A 235 -26.93 14.36 -30.62
CA TYR A 235 -28.09 15.20 -30.38
C TYR A 235 -28.33 15.30 -28.87
N LEU A 236 -28.22 16.51 -28.34
CA LEU A 236 -28.43 16.83 -26.94
C LEU A 236 -29.54 17.89 -26.86
N PRO A 237 -30.77 17.53 -26.47
CA PRO A 237 -31.90 18.47 -26.46
C PRO A 237 -31.79 19.53 -25.35
N SER A 238 -31.05 19.21 -24.28
CA SER A 238 -30.74 20.14 -23.19
C SER A 238 -29.47 19.71 -22.48
N ALA A 239 -28.39 20.48 -22.63
CA ALA A 239 -27.11 20.24 -21.98
C ALA A 239 -26.54 21.52 -21.35
N THR A 240 -25.84 21.37 -20.23
CA THR A 240 -24.92 22.42 -19.75
C THR A 240 -23.65 22.43 -20.60
N THR A 241 -22.86 23.51 -20.51
CA THR A 241 -21.52 23.60 -21.13
C THR A 241 -20.64 22.39 -20.76
N GLN A 242 -20.63 22.00 -19.49
CA GLN A 242 -19.83 20.87 -19.00
C GLN A 242 -20.33 19.53 -19.56
N GLN A 243 -21.65 19.32 -19.60
CA GLN A 243 -22.23 18.08 -20.15
C GLN A 243 -21.94 17.96 -21.64
N PHE A 244 -22.15 19.03 -22.41
CA PHE A 244 -21.83 19.05 -23.84
C PHE A 244 -20.34 18.77 -24.08
N ALA A 245 -19.45 19.51 -23.41
CA ALA A 245 -18.00 19.37 -23.59
C ALA A 245 -17.52 17.94 -23.27
N ALA A 246 -18.03 17.33 -22.20
CA ALA A 246 -17.70 15.96 -21.83
C ALA A 246 -18.17 14.94 -22.88
N VAL A 247 -19.40 15.07 -23.40
CA VAL A 247 -19.96 14.14 -24.39
C VAL A 247 -19.29 14.31 -25.75
N ALA A 248 -19.15 15.54 -26.25
CA ALA A 248 -18.56 15.83 -27.55
C ALA A 248 -17.08 15.41 -27.62
N ALA A 249 -16.28 15.79 -26.61
CA ALA A 249 -14.88 15.37 -26.52
C ALA A 249 -14.76 13.86 -26.29
N GLY A 250 -15.61 13.29 -25.43
CA GLY A 250 -15.67 11.85 -25.16
C GLY A 250 -15.93 11.01 -26.41
N CYS A 251 -16.79 11.46 -27.33
CA CYS A 251 -17.04 10.78 -28.60
C CYS A 251 -15.81 10.64 -29.50
N ALA A 252 -14.86 11.59 -29.38
CA ALA A 252 -13.60 11.59 -30.11
C ALA A 252 -12.45 10.91 -29.34
N GLY A 253 -12.70 10.45 -28.11
CA GLY A 253 -11.72 9.84 -27.22
C GLY A 253 -10.91 10.84 -26.38
N LEU A 254 -11.34 12.10 -26.33
CA LEU A 254 -10.70 13.15 -25.56
C LEU A 254 -11.32 13.27 -24.15
N LEU A 255 -10.63 14.01 -23.29
CA LEU A 255 -11.15 14.49 -22.02
C LEU A 255 -11.15 16.02 -22.00
N THR A 256 -12.00 16.58 -21.14
CA THR A 256 -12.12 18.03 -20.96
C THR A 256 -12.05 18.42 -19.49
N ARG A 257 -11.42 19.57 -19.21
CA ARG A 257 -11.32 20.17 -17.87
C ARG A 257 -11.51 21.67 -17.95
N PHE A 258 -12.18 22.23 -16.94
CA PHE A 258 -12.20 23.67 -16.69
C PHE A 258 -11.09 23.99 -15.68
N GLU A 259 -10.19 24.91 -16.02
CA GLU A 259 -9.14 25.39 -15.10
C GLU A 259 -9.55 26.69 -14.41
N GLU A 260 -9.95 27.70 -15.20
CA GLU A 260 -10.51 28.97 -14.74
C GLU A 260 -12.00 29.07 -15.11
N LYS A 261 -12.70 30.12 -14.66
CA LYS A 261 -14.17 30.27 -14.85
C LYS A 261 -14.62 30.07 -16.31
N ASP A 262 -13.79 30.43 -17.29
CA ASP A 262 -14.17 30.42 -18.70
C ASP A 262 -13.15 29.73 -19.64
N VAL A 263 -12.20 28.92 -19.12
CA VAL A 263 -11.21 28.21 -19.95
C VAL A 263 -11.47 26.70 -19.96
N LEU A 264 -11.85 26.18 -21.12
CA LEU A 264 -12.05 24.75 -21.39
C LEU A 264 -10.82 24.19 -22.10
N LYS A 265 -10.09 23.29 -21.44
CA LYS A 265 -9.01 22.53 -22.05
C LYS A 265 -9.48 21.16 -22.54
N ALA A 266 -9.08 20.79 -23.75
CA ALA A 266 -9.30 19.45 -24.33
C ALA A 266 -7.94 18.79 -24.62
N PHE A 267 -7.76 17.54 -24.17
CA PHE A 267 -6.48 16.82 -24.28
C PHE A 267 -6.70 15.32 -24.47
N ASN A 268 -5.64 14.63 -24.91
CA ASN A 268 -5.64 13.19 -25.14
C ASN A 268 -5.31 12.42 -23.84
N PRO A 269 -6.24 11.61 -23.28
CA PRO A 269 -5.98 10.81 -22.08
C PRO A 269 -4.87 9.75 -22.24
N ALA A 270 -4.49 9.43 -23.47
CA ALA A 270 -3.40 8.49 -23.76
C ALA A 270 -2.01 9.16 -23.79
N ARG A 271 -1.93 10.50 -23.80
CA ARG A 271 -0.67 11.25 -23.86
C ARG A 271 -0.22 11.65 -22.46
N TYR A 272 1.08 11.48 -22.19
CA TYR A 272 1.69 11.85 -20.90
C TYR A 272 3.21 11.99 -21.05
N ALA A 273 3.78 12.99 -20.38
CA ALA A 273 5.22 13.12 -20.18
C ALA A 273 5.66 12.55 -18.83
N ASP A 274 4.79 12.66 -17.82
CA ASP A 274 4.98 12.16 -16.46
C ASP A 274 3.83 11.19 -16.08
N ALA A 275 4.18 10.00 -15.58
CA ALA A 275 3.21 8.97 -15.21
C ALA A 275 2.40 9.32 -13.95
N SER A 276 3.01 10.01 -12.99
CA SER A 276 2.36 10.42 -11.74
C SER A 276 1.31 11.50 -12.01
N GLU A 277 1.66 12.47 -12.86
CA GLU A 277 0.72 13.50 -13.32
C GLU A 277 -0.47 12.86 -14.05
N GLN A 278 -0.22 11.89 -14.93
CA GLN A 278 -1.28 11.16 -15.64
C GLN A 278 -2.21 10.43 -14.68
N ILE A 279 -1.67 9.68 -13.71
CA ILE A 279 -2.47 8.92 -12.74
C ILE A 279 -3.38 9.87 -11.94
N SER A 280 -2.80 10.95 -11.40
CA SER A 280 -3.54 11.95 -10.64
C SER A 280 -4.66 12.58 -11.49
N PHE A 281 -4.31 13.00 -12.70
CA PHE A 281 -5.21 13.65 -13.63
C PHE A 281 -6.40 12.74 -14.03
N LEU A 282 -6.11 11.52 -14.48
CA LEU A 282 -7.14 10.56 -14.86
C LEU A 282 -7.97 10.14 -13.65
N GLY A 283 -7.36 10.08 -12.46
CA GLY A 283 -8.05 9.83 -11.19
C GLY A 283 -9.07 10.91 -10.85
N GLU A 284 -8.71 12.20 -10.98
CA GLU A 284 -9.65 13.31 -10.79
C GLU A 284 -10.81 13.29 -11.80
N ALA A 285 -10.50 13.00 -13.06
CA ALA A 285 -11.52 12.86 -14.10
C ALA A 285 -12.48 11.70 -13.78
N ALA A 286 -11.97 10.54 -13.34
CA ALA A 286 -12.80 9.40 -12.94
C ALA A 286 -13.69 9.74 -11.72
N VAL A 287 -13.17 10.43 -10.71
CA VAL A 287 -13.95 10.91 -9.56
C VAL A 287 -15.09 11.83 -10.01
N SER A 288 -14.83 12.73 -10.96
CA SER A 288 -15.86 13.61 -11.53
C SER A 288 -16.97 12.82 -12.24
N LEU A 289 -16.61 11.76 -12.98
CA LEU A 289 -17.59 10.89 -13.64
C LEU A 289 -18.46 10.14 -12.63
N TRP A 290 -17.87 9.59 -11.56
CA TRP A 290 -18.64 8.91 -10.51
C TRP A 290 -19.57 9.85 -9.76
N ARG A 291 -19.09 11.05 -9.38
CA ARG A 291 -19.95 12.07 -8.75
C ARG A 291 -21.11 12.46 -9.64
N ASN A 292 -20.87 12.64 -10.94
CA ASN A 292 -21.93 12.92 -11.92
C ASN A 292 -22.92 11.75 -12.01
N PHE A 293 -22.43 10.50 -12.05
CA PHE A 293 -23.27 9.31 -12.05
C PHE A 293 -24.18 9.26 -10.81
N LEU A 294 -23.63 9.45 -9.61
CA LEU A 294 -24.37 9.47 -8.35
C LEU A 294 -25.46 10.56 -8.33
N LEU A 295 -25.15 11.76 -8.86
CA LEU A 295 -26.11 12.87 -8.95
C LEU A 295 -27.22 12.60 -9.97
N ARG A 296 -26.87 11.97 -11.10
CA ARG A 296 -27.79 11.75 -12.22
C ARG A 296 -28.69 10.54 -12.02
N PHE A 297 -28.21 9.52 -11.32
CA PHE A 297 -28.90 8.25 -11.13
C PHE A 297 -28.98 7.85 -9.65
N PRO A 298 -29.64 8.65 -8.78
CA PRO A 298 -29.63 8.47 -7.32
C PRO A 298 -30.38 7.24 -6.80
N VAL A 299 -31.05 6.48 -7.68
CA VAL A 299 -31.82 5.26 -7.35
C VAL A 299 -31.22 4.03 -8.04
N ASP A 300 -30.00 4.11 -8.59
CA ASP A 300 -29.35 2.94 -9.19
C ASP A 300 -28.99 1.89 -8.13
N GLU A 301 -28.98 0.62 -8.50
CA GLU A 301 -28.59 -0.46 -7.59
C GLU A 301 -27.06 -0.51 -7.37
N ARG A 302 -26.26 0.01 -8.31
CA ARG A 302 -24.79 0.02 -8.26
C ARG A 302 -24.22 1.27 -7.58
N LEU A 303 -25.02 1.99 -6.81
CA LEU A 303 -24.53 3.15 -6.04
C LEU A 303 -23.41 2.75 -5.07
N GLY A 304 -23.52 1.58 -4.44
CA GLY A 304 -22.46 1.04 -3.59
C GLY A 304 -21.17 0.75 -4.36
N ASN A 305 -21.27 0.27 -5.60
CA ASN A 305 -20.13 0.06 -6.51
C ASN A 305 -19.44 1.39 -6.85
N ALA A 306 -20.22 2.44 -7.13
CA ALA A 306 -19.71 3.78 -7.40
C ALA A 306 -18.98 4.37 -6.18
N HIS A 307 -19.54 4.24 -4.97
CA HIS A 307 -18.88 4.66 -3.73
C HIS A 307 -17.58 3.86 -3.47
N PHE A 308 -17.58 2.55 -3.72
CA PHE A 308 -16.36 1.76 -3.61
C PHE A 308 -15.29 2.23 -4.61
N ALA A 309 -15.67 2.47 -5.86
CA ALA A 309 -14.77 2.99 -6.90
C ALA A 309 -14.20 4.37 -6.55
N LEU A 310 -15.02 5.26 -5.97
CA LEU A 310 -14.54 6.53 -5.41
C LEU A 310 -13.51 6.31 -4.30
N GLY A 311 -13.76 5.37 -3.38
CA GLY A 311 -12.80 4.98 -2.35
C GLY A 311 -11.45 4.55 -2.91
N LEU A 312 -11.45 3.72 -3.96
CA LEU A 312 -10.23 3.29 -4.66
C LEU A 312 -9.48 4.48 -5.28
N LEU A 313 -10.19 5.36 -5.98
CA LEU A 313 -9.59 6.54 -6.63
C LEU A 313 -9.03 7.54 -5.61
N HIS A 314 -9.74 7.78 -4.51
CA HIS A 314 -9.24 8.62 -3.43
C HIS A 314 -8.00 8.01 -2.77
N SER A 315 -7.99 6.68 -2.57
CA SER A 315 -6.85 5.94 -2.03
C SER A 315 -5.60 6.10 -2.90
N GLN A 316 -5.72 5.91 -4.22
CA GLN A 316 -4.59 6.04 -5.14
C GLN A 316 -4.06 7.47 -5.22
N ASN A 317 -4.93 8.47 -5.06
CA ASN A 317 -4.53 9.88 -5.04
C ASN A 317 -4.01 10.34 -3.66
N GLY A 318 -3.73 9.44 -2.71
CA GLY A 318 -3.25 9.78 -1.37
C GLY A 318 -4.28 10.46 -0.46
N ARG A 319 -5.54 10.58 -0.89
CA ARG A 319 -6.64 11.19 -0.14
C ARG A 319 -7.27 10.17 0.80
N HIS A 320 -6.50 9.73 1.80
CA HIS A 320 -6.88 8.63 2.69
C HIS A 320 -8.17 8.90 3.48
N THR A 321 -8.41 10.14 3.89
CA THR A 321 -9.60 10.54 4.65
C THR A 321 -10.89 10.39 3.82
N GLU A 322 -10.88 10.90 2.59
CA GLU A 322 -12.01 10.78 1.67
C GLU A 322 -12.22 9.32 1.26
N ALA A 323 -11.13 8.57 1.03
CA ALA A 323 -11.22 7.15 0.72
C ALA A 323 -11.92 6.35 1.84
N ILE A 324 -11.51 6.57 3.09
CA ILE A 324 -12.13 5.93 4.26
C ILE A 324 -13.61 6.33 4.38
N ALA A 325 -13.95 7.61 4.13
CA ALA A 325 -15.33 8.07 4.18
C ALA A 325 -16.21 7.37 3.13
N GLU A 326 -15.73 7.25 1.89
CA GLU A 326 -16.42 6.53 0.82
C GLU A 326 -16.60 5.04 1.13
N TYR A 327 -15.56 4.37 1.65
CA TYR A 327 -15.69 2.98 2.09
C TYR A 327 -16.70 2.81 3.24
N LYS A 328 -16.73 3.74 4.19
CA LYS A 328 -17.73 3.71 5.28
C LYS A 328 -19.14 3.96 4.77
N LEU A 329 -19.34 4.76 3.72
CA LEU A 329 -20.64 4.90 3.06
C LEU A 329 -21.12 3.59 2.46
N VAL A 330 -20.22 2.80 1.84
CA VAL A 330 -20.56 1.46 1.30
C VAL A 330 -21.13 0.58 2.41
N VAL A 331 -20.44 0.47 3.53
CA VAL A 331 -20.81 -0.40 4.66
C VAL A 331 -22.12 0.05 5.31
N ASN A 332 -22.27 1.36 5.53
CA ASN A 332 -23.41 1.89 6.27
C ASN A 332 -24.71 1.94 5.44
N ARG A 333 -24.62 2.25 4.14
CA ARG A 333 -25.79 2.38 3.27
C ARG A 333 -26.10 1.12 2.46
N PHE A 334 -25.08 0.29 2.20
CA PHE A 334 -25.20 -0.92 1.38
C PHE A 334 -24.62 -2.16 2.09
N PRO A 335 -25.03 -2.47 3.34
CA PRO A 335 -24.42 -3.53 4.14
C PRO A 335 -24.57 -4.93 3.53
N ARG A 336 -25.54 -5.14 2.64
CA ARG A 336 -25.77 -6.44 1.95
C ARG A 336 -24.98 -6.60 0.65
N LEU A 337 -24.29 -5.55 0.20
CA LEU A 337 -23.48 -5.61 -1.01
C LEU A 337 -22.24 -6.47 -0.75
N SER A 338 -21.88 -7.36 -1.68
CA SER A 338 -20.68 -8.21 -1.55
C SER A 338 -19.39 -7.41 -1.37
N LEU A 339 -19.38 -6.13 -1.78
CA LEU A 339 -18.28 -5.18 -1.60
C LEU A 339 -18.14 -4.61 -0.18
N ALA A 340 -19.17 -4.69 0.68
CA ALA A 340 -19.13 -4.13 2.02
C ALA A 340 -17.97 -4.69 2.90
N PRO A 341 -17.70 -6.01 2.97
CA PRO A 341 -16.54 -6.53 3.69
C PRO A 341 -15.21 -6.05 3.06
N TYR A 342 -15.12 -5.95 1.74
CA TYR A 342 -13.92 -5.41 1.08
C TYR A 342 -13.71 -3.93 1.41
N ALA A 343 -14.78 -3.14 1.55
CA ALA A 343 -14.69 -1.73 1.91
C ALA A 343 -14.13 -1.55 3.32
N LEU A 344 -14.55 -2.40 4.28
CA LEU A 344 -13.94 -2.44 5.62
C LEU A 344 -12.48 -2.83 5.57
N LEU A 345 -12.12 -3.83 4.76
CA LEU A 345 -10.74 -4.26 4.60
C LEU A 345 -9.85 -3.14 4.03
N GLN A 346 -10.30 -2.45 2.98
CA GLN A 346 -9.54 -1.34 2.38
C GLN A 346 -9.44 -0.14 3.34
N SER A 347 -10.52 0.18 4.06
CA SER A 347 -10.49 1.20 5.13
C SER A 347 -9.47 0.84 6.22
N ALA A 348 -9.44 -0.41 6.66
CA ALA A 348 -8.48 -0.88 7.65
C ALA A 348 -7.03 -0.80 7.13
N ARG A 349 -6.77 -1.23 5.89
CA ARG A 349 -5.43 -1.14 5.27
C ARG A 349 -4.93 0.29 5.21
N LEU A 350 -5.79 1.24 4.82
CA LEU A 350 -5.46 2.67 4.82
C LEU A 350 -5.12 3.17 6.23
N LYS A 351 -5.94 2.81 7.22
CA LYS A 351 -5.68 3.17 8.63
C LYS A 351 -4.38 2.58 9.16
N THR A 352 -4.07 1.33 8.83
CA THR A 352 -2.78 0.68 9.16
C THR A 352 -1.61 1.42 8.51
N GLY A 353 -1.74 1.82 7.24
CA GLY A 353 -0.71 2.59 6.52
C GLY A 353 -0.36 3.93 7.19
N VAL A 354 -1.36 4.62 7.75
CA VAL A 354 -1.15 5.86 8.55
C VAL A 354 -0.89 5.59 10.04
N ARG A 355 -0.56 4.34 10.41
CA ARG A 355 -0.29 3.86 11.79
C ARG A 355 -1.46 4.03 12.78
N ASN A 356 -2.68 4.23 12.30
CA ASN A 356 -3.89 4.22 13.11
C ASN A 356 -4.36 2.78 13.34
N TYR A 357 -3.59 2.01 14.12
CA TYR A 357 -3.87 0.60 14.39
C TYR A 357 -5.16 0.40 15.19
N SER A 358 -5.52 1.33 16.08
CA SER A 358 -6.77 1.27 16.83
C SER A 358 -7.99 1.39 15.91
N GLY A 359 -7.97 2.34 14.97
CA GLY A 359 -9.01 2.50 13.96
C GLY A 359 -9.08 1.35 12.97
N ALA A 360 -7.92 0.80 12.56
CA ALA A 360 -7.85 -0.37 11.69
C ALA A 360 -8.46 -1.60 12.37
N ARG A 361 -8.13 -1.81 13.66
CA ARG A 361 -8.69 -2.89 14.48
C ARG A 361 -10.22 -2.82 14.54
N LEU A 362 -10.80 -1.63 14.72
CA LEU A 362 -12.26 -1.47 14.75
C LEU A 362 -12.92 -1.88 13.42
N ASP A 363 -12.35 -1.48 12.28
CA ASP A 363 -12.88 -1.83 10.96
C ASP A 363 -12.77 -3.33 10.69
N LEU A 364 -11.63 -3.94 11.05
CA LEU A 364 -11.40 -5.39 10.90
C LEU A 364 -12.29 -6.20 11.83
N LYS A 365 -12.50 -5.73 13.06
CA LYS A 365 -13.42 -6.35 14.02
C LYS A 365 -14.85 -6.32 13.48
N GLN A 366 -15.29 -5.16 12.97
CA GLN A 366 -16.59 -5.04 12.30
C GLN A 366 -16.70 -6.01 11.12
N LEU A 367 -15.64 -6.18 10.33
CA LEU A 367 -15.63 -7.09 9.17
C LEU A 367 -15.86 -8.53 9.63
N VAL A 368 -15.08 -9.02 10.59
CA VAL A 368 -15.17 -10.43 11.01
C VAL A 368 -16.44 -10.75 11.79
N GLU A 369 -17.07 -9.76 12.44
CA GLU A 369 -18.33 -9.92 13.18
C GLU A 369 -19.55 -9.84 12.26
N GLN A 370 -19.57 -8.90 11.31
CA GLN A 370 -20.73 -8.67 10.42
C GLN A 370 -20.69 -9.53 9.16
N TYR A 371 -19.50 -9.95 8.71
CA TYR A 371 -19.28 -10.71 7.49
C TYR A 371 -18.43 -11.98 7.72
N PRO A 372 -18.81 -12.85 8.67
CA PRO A 372 -18.01 -14.02 9.05
C PRO A 372 -17.83 -15.03 7.92
N ASP A 373 -18.80 -15.12 7.00
CA ASP A 373 -18.81 -16.08 5.89
C ASP A 373 -18.13 -15.53 4.61
N SER A 374 -17.59 -14.30 4.65
CA SER A 374 -16.91 -13.72 3.50
C SER A 374 -15.58 -14.42 3.23
N GLU A 375 -15.20 -14.56 1.96
CA GLU A 375 -13.94 -15.22 1.54
C GLU A 375 -12.70 -14.54 2.15
N ILE A 376 -12.80 -13.24 2.46
CA ILE A 376 -11.73 -12.46 3.07
C ILE A 376 -11.73 -12.49 4.59
N ALA A 377 -12.72 -13.11 5.24
CA ALA A 377 -12.88 -13.10 6.69
C ALA A 377 -11.65 -13.69 7.40
N LEU A 378 -11.07 -14.78 6.88
CA LEU A 378 -9.90 -15.40 7.50
C LEU A 378 -8.66 -14.49 7.43
N ASN A 379 -8.42 -13.83 6.29
CA ASN A 379 -7.35 -12.86 6.15
C ASN A 379 -7.61 -11.62 7.03
N ALA A 380 -8.86 -11.18 7.15
CA ALA A 380 -9.24 -10.11 8.06
C ALA A 380 -9.00 -10.47 9.53
N HIS A 381 -9.21 -11.72 9.95
CA HIS A 381 -8.84 -12.18 11.30
C HIS A 381 -7.32 -12.10 11.54
N HIS A 382 -6.50 -12.43 10.53
CA HIS A 382 -5.04 -12.28 10.63
C HIS A 382 -4.65 -10.81 10.79
N GLN A 383 -5.14 -9.93 9.92
CA GLN A 383 -4.86 -8.51 10.02
C GLN A 383 -5.42 -7.90 11.31
N LEU A 384 -6.53 -8.42 11.84
CA LEU A 384 -7.07 -8.01 13.14
C LEU A 384 -6.13 -8.39 14.28
N ALA A 385 -5.52 -9.58 14.21
CA ALA A 385 -4.49 -10.02 15.16
C ALA A 385 -3.25 -9.09 15.08
N ASP A 386 -2.76 -8.80 13.87
CA ASP A 386 -1.64 -7.88 13.64
C ASP A 386 -1.95 -6.48 14.22
N ALA A 387 -3.11 -5.93 13.92
CA ALA A 387 -3.53 -4.62 14.43
C ALA A 387 -3.69 -4.63 15.96
N SER A 388 -4.19 -5.72 16.55
CA SER A 388 -4.32 -5.87 18.00
C SER A 388 -2.96 -5.93 18.69
N ALA A 389 -2.00 -6.66 18.12
CA ALA A 389 -0.62 -6.71 18.59
C ALA A 389 0.04 -5.32 18.55
N MET A 390 -0.17 -4.57 17.46
CA MET A 390 0.38 -3.20 17.32
C MET A 390 -0.23 -2.19 18.31
N VAL A 391 -1.44 -2.45 18.82
CA VAL A 391 -2.05 -1.64 19.89
C VAL A 391 -1.58 -2.10 21.29
N GLY A 392 -0.83 -3.20 21.39
CA GLY A 392 -0.38 -3.78 22.66
C GLY A 392 -1.40 -4.70 23.33
N LEU A 393 -2.46 -5.12 22.63
CA LEU A 393 -3.43 -6.11 23.13
C LEU A 393 -2.92 -7.52 22.82
N GLU A 394 -1.81 -7.90 23.46
CA GLU A 394 -1.07 -9.13 23.13
C GLU A 394 -1.91 -10.40 23.34
N GLU A 395 -2.68 -10.49 24.43
CA GLU A 395 -3.53 -11.66 24.69
C GLU A 395 -4.65 -11.83 23.64
N GLU A 396 -5.26 -10.72 23.20
CA GLU A 396 -6.27 -10.74 22.14
C GLU A 396 -5.64 -11.18 20.82
N ALA A 397 -4.48 -10.62 20.48
CA ALA A 397 -3.73 -11.00 19.30
C ALA A 397 -3.41 -12.50 19.27
N VAL A 398 -2.92 -13.07 20.37
CA VAL A 398 -2.63 -14.51 20.48
C VAL A 398 -3.89 -15.36 20.26
N ARG A 399 -5.05 -14.97 20.82
CA ARG A 399 -6.32 -15.68 20.58
C ARG A 399 -6.73 -15.65 19.11
N LEU A 400 -6.59 -14.49 18.47
CA LEU A 400 -6.93 -14.32 17.05
C LEU A 400 -5.98 -15.10 16.14
N TYR A 401 -4.67 -15.02 16.36
CA TYR A 401 -3.69 -15.81 15.62
C TYR A 401 -3.94 -17.31 15.78
N ARG A 402 -4.27 -17.79 16.98
CA ARG A 402 -4.64 -19.19 17.20
C ARG A 402 -5.85 -19.59 16.34
N LYS A 403 -6.87 -18.73 16.25
CA LYS A 403 -8.03 -18.95 15.40
C LYS A 403 -7.62 -19.04 13.92
N VAL A 404 -6.79 -18.12 13.44
CA VAL A 404 -6.28 -18.12 12.06
C VAL A 404 -5.47 -19.39 11.77
N TYR A 405 -4.58 -19.78 12.67
CA TYR A 405 -3.77 -21.00 12.55
C TYR A 405 -4.65 -22.25 12.41
N ASN A 406 -5.69 -22.38 13.24
CA ASN A 406 -6.56 -23.56 13.25
C ASN A 406 -7.52 -23.62 12.06
N LEU A 407 -7.97 -22.47 11.54
CA LEU A 407 -8.93 -22.40 10.43
C LEU A 407 -8.25 -22.35 9.06
N SER A 408 -6.98 -21.95 8.99
CA SER A 408 -6.24 -21.89 7.74
C SER A 408 -5.81 -23.27 7.26
N SER A 409 -5.96 -23.52 5.96
CA SER A 409 -5.34 -24.66 5.26
C SER A 409 -4.03 -24.29 4.54
N SER A 410 -3.67 -23.00 4.49
CA SER A 410 -2.41 -22.52 3.89
C SER A 410 -1.28 -22.56 4.92
N PRO A 411 -0.16 -23.26 4.63
CA PRO A 411 1.04 -23.26 5.47
C PRO A 411 1.62 -21.86 5.65
N GLU A 412 1.53 -20.99 4.65
CA GLU A 412 2.02 -19.61 4.71
C GLU A 412 1.28 -18.80 5.77
N LEU A 413 -0.05 -18.86 5.76
CA LEU A 413 -0.89 -18.15 6.72
C LEU A 413 -0.83 -18.78 8.12
N GLN A 414 -0.70 -20.11 8.21
CA GLN A 414 -0.42 -20.80 9.47
C GLN A 414 0.93 -20.36 10.06
N GLY A 415 1.98 -20.30 9.23
CA GLY A 415 3.29 -19.82 9.64
C GLY A 415 3.25 -18.37 10.12
N ALA A 416 2.62 -17.47 9.36
CA ALA A 416 2.46 -16.07 9.76
C ALA A 416 1.73 -15.93 11.10
N ALA A 417 0.64 -16.67 11.30
CA ALA A 417 -0.11 -16.68 12.55
C ALA A 417 0.70 -17.26 13.72
N ALA A 418 1.46 -18.34 13.50
CA ALA A 418 2.33 -18.93 14.53
C ALA A 418 3.44 -17.96 14.95
N LEU A 419 4.08 -17.29 13.99
CA LEU A 419 5.10 -16.28 14.28
C LEU A 419 4.53 -15.10 15.06
N GLY A 420 3.37 -14.58 14.65
CA GLY A 420 2.65 -13.52 15.35
C GLY A 420 2.30 -13.92 16.79
N ALA A 421 1.68 -15.08 16.97
CA ALA A 421 1.33 -15.61 18.30
C ALA A 421 2.55 -15.79 19.20
N GLY A 422 3.66 -16.30 18.67
CA GLY A 422 4.91 -16.49 19.40
C GLY A 422 5.50 -15.17 19.89
N LYS A 423 5.61 -14.18 19.00
CA LYS A 423 6.11 -12.84 19.34
C LYS A 423 5.22 -12.12 20.37
N CYS A 424 3.90 -12.20 20.21
CA CYS A 424 2.96 -11.61 21.17
C CYS A 424 3.02 -12.30 22.53
N SER A 425 3.12 -13.64 22.55
CA SER A 425 3.26 -14.42 23.79
C SER A 425 4.54 -14.05 24.54
N TYR A 426 5.66 -13.88 23.83
CA TYR A 426 6.94 -13.45 24.42
C TYR A 426 6.82 -12.06 25.06
N ARG A 427 6.21 -11.08 24.35
CA ARG A 427 5.98 -9.73 24.89
C ARG A 427 5.02 -9.71 26.07
N ALA A 428 4.04 -10.62 26.10
CA ALA A 428 3.13 -10.80 27.22
C ALA A 428 3.78 -11.52 28.42
N GLY A 429 5.04 -11.98 28.31
CA GLY A 429 5.75 -12.74 29.35
C GLY A 429 5.31 -14.20 29.48
N ASN A 430 4.46 -14.70 28.58
CA ASN A 430 4.05 -16.11 28.57
C ASN A 430 5.06 -16.94 27.76
N LEU A 431 6.16 -17.31 28.43
CA LEU A 431 7.31 -17.98 27.82
C LEU A 431 6.97 -19.37 27.27
N GLU A 432 6.16 -20.17 27.97
CA GLU A 432 5.73 -21.50 27.51
C GLU A 432 4.92 -21.43 26.20
N SER A 433 3.99 -20.46 26.13
CA SER A 433 3.22 -20.23 24.90
C SER A 433 4.13 -19.72 23.77
N ALA A 434 5.08 -18.83 24.09
CA ALA A 434 6.02 -18.30 23.11
C ALA A 434 6.85 -19.43 22.48
N GLU A 435 7.45 -20.30 23.30
CA GLU A 435 8.20 -21.46 22.87
C GLU A 435 7.37 -22.32 21.91
N LYS A 436 6.17 -22.75 22.34
CA LYS A 436 5.30 -23.61 21.55
C LYS A 436 4.96 -23.03 20.17
N TRP A 437 4.64 -21.75 20.10
CA TRP A 437 4.26 -21.11 18.83
C TRP A 437 5.45 -20.85 17.91
N LEU A 438 6.59 -20.44 18.46
CA LEU A 438 7.81 -20.20 17.68
C LEU A 438 8.35 -21.52 17.12
N THR A 439 8.37 -22.60 17.90
CA THR A 439 8.76 -23.93 17.41
C THR A 439 7.85 -24.40 16.28
N ARG A 440 6.53 -24.23 16.40
CA ARG A 440 5.58 -24.52 15.30
C ARG A 440 5.91 -23.74 14.03
N TYR A 441 6.22 -22.44 14.17
CA TYR A 441 6.59 -21.62 13.02
C TYR A 441 7.86 -22.14 12.35
N ILE A 442 8.90 -22.46 13.12
CA ILE A 442 10.17 -23.01 12.59
C ILE A 442 9.92 -24.34 11.87
N THR A 443 9.08 -25.23 12.43
CA THR A 443 8.71 -26.48 11.75
C THR A 443 8.00 -26.25 10.41
N ILE A 444 7.10 -25.26 10.32
CA ILE A 444 6.37 -24.93 9.07
C ILE A 444 7.30 -24.25 8.04
N ALA A 445 8.20 -23.40 8.51
CA ALA A 445 9.19 -22.75 7.67
C ALA A 445 10.15 -23.79 7.06
N GLY A 446 10.55 -24.79 7.85
CA GLY A 446 11.56 -25.77 7.46
C GLY A 446 12.86 -25.07 7.08
N ASP A 447 13.48 -25.52 5.99
CA ASP A 447 14.75 -24.96 5.50
C ASP A 447 14.59 -23.66 4.69
N ARG A 448 13.38 -23.08 4.62
CA ARG A 448 13.12 -21.84 3.88
C ARG A 448 13.73 -20.64 4.60
N LYS A 449 14.92 -20.24 4.14
CA LYS A 449 15.60 -19.02 4.58
C LYS A 449 14.69 -17.79 4.38
N SER A 450 14.35 -17.12 5.47
CA SER A 450 13.54 -15.91 5.46
C SER A 450 13.86 -15.03 6.66
N LYS A 451 13.66 -13.71 6.56
CA LYS A 451 13.82 -12.79 7.70
C LYS A 451 12.95 -13.21 8.90
N GLY A 452 11.77 -13.78 8.61
CA GLY A 452 10.87 -14.32 9.62
C GLY A 452 11.48 -15.48 10.40
N LEU A 453 12.14 -16.43 9.71
CA LEU A 453 12.82 -17.58 10.32
C LEU A 453 13.89 -17.13 11.32
N TYR A 454 14.84 -16.31 10.89
CA TYR A 454 15.93 -15.85 11.76
C TYR A 454 15.41 -14.98 12.91
N SER A 455 14.40 -14.14 12.66
CA SER A 455 13.74 -13.36 13.71
C SER A 455 13.03 -14.26 14.74
N ALA A 456 12.42 -15.36 14.30
CA ALA A 456 11.77 -16.32 15.20
C ALA A 456 12.80 -17.07 16.04
N CYS A 457 13.90 -17.53 15.42
CA CYS A 457 15.01 -18.17 16.11
C CYS A 457 15.61 -17.26 17.19
N LEU A 458 15.78 -15.96 16.92
CA LEU A 458 16.24 -15.00 17.91
C LEU A 458 15.28 -14.89 19.10
N VAL A 459 13.98 -14.72 18.84
CA VAL A 459 12.99 -14.61 19.92
C VAL A 459 12.88 -15.93 20.70
N LEU A 460 12.98 -17.08 20.01
CA LEU A 460 12.97 -18.39 20.65
C LEU A 460 14.19 -18.59 21.54
N GLY A 461 15.38 -18.21 21.07
CA GLY A 461 16.61 -18.22 21.84
C GLY A 461 16.50 -17.39 23.13
N LYS A 462 15.98 -16.17 23.04
CA LYS A 462 15.70 -15.33 24.22
C LYS A 462 14.65 -15.96 25.14
N THR A 463 13.63 -16.60 24.58
CA THR A 463 12.62 -17.32 25.34
C THR A 463 13.26 -18.46 26.14
N TYR A 464 14.17 -19.23 25.54
CA TYR A 464 14.90 -20.30 26.21
C TYR A 464 15.87 -19.79 27.28
N ILE A 465 16.57 -18.68 27.05
CA ILE A 465 17.38 -18.02 28.09
C ILE A 465 16.51 -17.65 29.29
N ALA A 466 15.33 -17.05 29.05
CA ALA A 466 14.41 -16.69 30.12
C ALA A 466 13.78 -17.89 30.85
N LEU A 467 13.76 -19.06 30.20
CA LEU A 467 13.37 -20.35 30.79
C LEU A 467 14.55 -21.11 31.42
N GLU A 468 15.75 -20.53 31.45
CA GLU A 468 17.01 -21.14 31.92
C GLU A 468 17.42 -22.42 31.15
N GLN A 469 16.93 -22.59 29.93
CA GLN A 469 17.24 -23.72 29.04
C GLN A 469 18.39 -23.36 28.08
N PHE A 470 19.61 -23.21 28.61
CA PHE A 470 20.75 -22.68 27.85
C PHE A 470 21.15 -23.54 26.65
N SER A 471 21.22 -24.87 26.77
CA SER A 471 21.47 -25.78 25.63
C SER A 471 20.52 -25.56 24.44
N SER A 472 19.20 -25.42 24.70
CA SER A 472 18.20 -25.15 23.65
C SER A 472 18.30 -23.72 23.12
N ALA A 473 18.66 -22.76 23.99
CA ALA A 473 18.93 -21.39 23.58
C ALA A 473 20.09 -21.32 22.59
N CYS A 474 21.19 -22.05 22.83
CA CYS A 474 22.33 -22.10 21.92
C CYS A 474 21.91 -22.55 20.52
N THR A 475 21.20 -23.67 20.40
CA THR A 475 20.73 -24.17 19.10
C THR A 475 19.81 -23.19 18.38
N ALA A 476 18.89 -22.55 19.09
CA ALA A 476 18.00 -21.56 18.51
C ALA A 476 18.76 -20.30 18.05
N LEU A 477 19.71 -19.81 18.83
CA LEU A 477 20.50 -18.61 18.51
C LEU A 477 21.53 -18.87 17.41
N GLU A 478 22.15 -20.05 17.37
CA GLU A 478 22.95 -20.52 16.22
C GLU A 478 22.12 -20.44 14.92
N GLY A 479 20.88 -20.93 14.97
CA GLY A 479 19.93 -20.82 13.87
C GLY A 479 19.59 -19.37 13.50
N ALA A 480 19.61 -18.43 14.45
CA ALA A 480 19.38 -17.01 14.19
C ALA A 480 20.56 -16.34 13.48
N ILE A 481 21.79 -16.69 13.85
CA ILE A 481 23.00 -16.09 13.29
C ILE A 481 23.49 -16.78 12.00
N ALA A 482 23.05 -18.02 11.72
CA ALA A 482 23.46 -18.79 10.54
C ALA A 482 23.18 -18.08 9.20
N GLY A 483 22.24 -17.15 9.16
CA GLY A 483 21.97 -16.31 7.98
C GLY A 483 22.98 -15.18 7.77
N GLY A 484 23.69 -14.75 8.81
CA GLY A 484 24.51 -13.54 8.83
C GLY A 484 23.69 -12.23 8.84
N ALA A 485 24.40 -11.10 8.82
CA ALA A 485 23.82 -9.74 8.84
C ALA A 485 22.96 -9.36 7.61
N ALA A 486 22.84 -10.24 6.62
CA ALA A 486 21.99 -10.02 5.45
C ALA A 486 20.48 -10.21 5.76
N TRP A 487 20.13 -11.00 6.78
CA TRP A 487 18.73 -11.38 7.05
C TRP A 487 18.17 -10.81 8.35
N LEU A 488 19.03 -10.46 9.30
CA LEU A 488 18.69 -9.70 10.50
C LEU A 488 19.27 -8.28 10.38
N PRO A 489 18.57 -7.24 10.85
CA PRO A 489 19.19 -5.94 11.06
C PRO A 489 20.45 -6.10 11.92
N THR A 490 21.50 -5.33 11.65
CA THR A 490 22.81 -5.47 12.32
C THR A 490 22.68 -5.46 13.84
N GLU A 491 21.84 -4.58 14.39
CA GLU A 491 21.55 -4.54 15.83
C GLU A 491 21.00 -5.87 16.37
N GLN A 492 20.00 -6.46 15.68
CA GLN A 492 19.42 -7.75 16.10
C GLN A 492 20.40 -8.90 15.90
N TYR A 493 21.27 -8.82 14.89
CA TYR A 493 22.32 -9.81 14.67
C TYR A 493 23.33 -9.80 15.81
N VAL A 494 23.84 -8.62 16.21
CA VAL A 494 24.78 -8.51 17.33
C VAL A 494 24.12 -8.85 18.65
N GLU A 495 22.86 -8.50 18.83
CA GLU A 495 22.08 -8.93 19.99
C GLU A 495 21.96 -10.46 20.07
N ALA A 496 21.72 -11.14 18.93
CA ALA A 496 21.69 -12.60 18.86
C ALA A 496 23.06 -13.21 19.22
N VAL A 497 24.14 -12.62 18.70
CA VAL A 497 25.52 -13.04 19.01
C VAL A 497 25.82 -12.88 20.50
N SER A 498 25.49 -11.72 21.08
CA SER A 498 25.69 -11.48 22.52
C SER A 498 24.93 -12.50 23.36
N ALA A 499 23.65 -12.73 23.06
CA ALA A 499 22.83 -13.72 23.76
C ALA A 499 23.40 -15.14 23.63
N LEU A 500 23.96 -15.50 22.47
CA LEU A 500 24.58 -16.81 22.24
C LEU A 500 25.87 -16.97 23.03
N VAL A 501 26.72 -15.94 23.07
CA VAL A 501 27.95 -15.94 23.88
C VAL A 501 27.60 -16.15 25.34
N ASP A 502 26.63 -15.40 25.87
CA ASP A 502 26.19 -15.56 27.25
C ASP A 502 25.66 -16.97 27.52
N ALA A 503 24.86 -17.54 26.61
CA ALA A 503 24.36 -18.92 26.72
C ALA A 503 25.48 -19.96 26.72
N TYR A 504 26.47 -19.85 25.82
CA TYR A 504 27.64 -20.74 25.81
C TYR A 504 28.49 -20.61 27.07
N MET A 505 28.66 -19.39 27.60
CA MET A 505 29.39 -19.17 28.84
C MET A 505 28.70 -19.85 30.03
N HIS A 506 27.37 -19.80 30.09
CA HIS A 506 26.58 -20.51 31.12
C HIS A 506 26.69 -22.04 31.02
N GLU A 507 26.79 -22.59 29.82
CA GLU A 507 27.02 -24.03 29.57
C GLU A 507 28.51 -24.44 29.71
N GLY A 508 29.42 -23.48 29.94
CA GLY A 508 30.87 -23.74 29.98
C GLY A 508 31.50 -24.04 28.62
N GLN A 509 30.80 -23.77 27.52
CA GLN A 509 31.20 -24.04 26.14
C GLN A 509 32.03 -22.90 25.54
N PHE A 510 33.11 -22.51 26.22
CA PHE A 510 33.88 -21.32 25.86
C PHE A 510 34.60 -21.39 24.50
N VAL A 511 35.02 -22.58 24.08
CA VAL A 511 35.69 -22.78 22.78
C VAL A 511 34.72 -22.48 21.63
N GLN A 512 33.48 -22.97 21.72
CA GLN A 512 32.45 -22.71 20.72
C GLN A 512 32.09 -21.23 20.65
N ALA A 513 32.05 -20.54 21.79
CA ALA A 513 31.85 -19.09 21.83
C ALA A 513 32.97 -18.33 21.09
N LEU A 514 34.23 -18.71 21.30
CA LEU A 514 35.38 -18.09 20.62
C LEU A 514 35.39 -18.39 19.12
N ASP A 515 35.22 -19.66 18.73
CA ASP A 515 35.20 -20.07 17.32
C ASP A 515 34.11 -19.32 16.54
N MET A 516 32.91 -19.20 17.13
CA MET A 516 31.80 -18.44 16.56
C MET A 516 32.16 -16.96 16.38
N LEU A 517 32.72 -16.32 17.41
CA LEU A 517 33.11 -14.91 17.36
C LEU A 517 34.28 -14.66 16.37
N GLU A 518 35.17 -15.63 16.18
CA GLU A 518 36.24 -15.57 15.16
C GLU A 518 35.69 -15.66 13.73
N GLY A 519 34.62 -16.44 13.51
CA GLY A 519 33.95 -16.55 12.21
C GLY A 519 33.18 -15.31 11.75
N ILE A 520 32.99 -14.30 12.61
CA ILE A 520 32.25 -13.07 12.27
C ILE A 520 33.14 -12.14 11.42
N HIS A 521 32.70 -11.87 10.19
CA HIS A 521 33.44 -11.04 9.25
C HIS A 521 33.18 -9.54 9.50
N SER A 522 34.23 -8.81 9.92
CA SER A 522 34.18 -7.38 10.27
C SER A 522 33.75 -6.44 9.13
N ALA A 523 33.85 -6.88 7.86
CA ALA A 523 33.52 -6.06 6.69
C ALA A 523 32.03 -5.65 6.59
N THR A 524 31.15 -6.30 7.36
CA THR A 524 29.69 -6.05 7.34
C THR A 524 29.18 -5.28 8.56
N LEU A 525 30.05 -5.07 9.56
CA LEU A 525 29.72 -4.42 10.83
C LEU A 525 30.18 -2.97 10.80
N SER A 526 29.47 -2.07 11.48
CA SER A 526 29.99 -0.71 11.71
C SER A 526 31.12 -0.73 12.73
N GLY A 527 31.77 0.43 12.91
CA GLY A 527 32.79 0.60 13.94
C GLY A 527 32.29 0.23 15.33
N LYS A 528 31.04 0.60 15.65
CA LYS A 528 30.42 0.31 16.96
C LYS A 528 30.22 -1.19 17.16
N GLU A 529 29.57 -1.87 16.22
CA GLU A 529 29.33 -3.32 16.37
C GLU A 529 30.62 -4.13 16.34
N THR A 530 31.64 -3.69 15.61
CA THR A 530 32.96 -4.31 15.65
C THR A 530 33.58 -4.26 17.05
N VAL A 531 33.40 -3.14 17.77
CA VAL A 531 33.83 -3.00 19.16
C VAL A 531 32.98 -3.89 20.07
N GLU A 532 31.66 -3.93 19.92
CA GLU A 532 30.80 -4.83 20.71
C GLU A 532 31.23 -6.30 20.59
N ILE A 533 31.51 -6.80 19.38
CA ILE A 533 32.04 -8.16 19.18
C ILE A 533 33.42 -8.36 19.82
N LEU A 534 34.30 -7.35 19.77
CA LEU A 534 35.61 -7.39 20.39
C LEU A 534 35.51 -7.49 21.92
N LEU A 535 34.60 -6.71 22.52
CA LEU A 535 34.34 -6.74 23.96
C LEU A 535 33.77 -8.10 24.39
N LEU A 536 32.90 -8.71 23.59
CA LEU A 536 32.42 -10.07 23.83
C LEU A 536 33.56 -11.10 23.81
N LYS A 537 34.50 -11.02 22.85
CA LYS A 537 35.70 -11.89 22.83
C LYS A 537 36.55 -11.72 24.08
N SER A 538 36.78 -10.47 24.51
CA SER A 538 37.50 -10.16 25.75
C SER A 538 36.83 -10.80 26.95
N LYS A 539 35.51 -10.63 27.09
CA LYS A 539 34.70 -11.23 28.16
C LYS A 539 34.86 -12.75 28.22
N VAL A 540 34.84 -13.42 27.06
CA VAL A 540 35.06 -14.88 26.99
C VAL A 540 36.49 -15.24 27.44
N PHE A 541 37.53 -14.57 26.95
CA PHE A 541 38.91 -14.84 27.38
C PHE A 541 39.12 -14.63 28.89
N ARG A 542 38.57 -13.56 29.46
CA ARG A 542 38.59 -13.29 30.91
C ARG A 542 37.92 -14.42 31.68
N SER A 543 36.75 -14.89 31.22
CA SER A 543 36.00 -15.96 31.89
C SER A 543 36.73 -17.31 31.90
N ILE A 544 37.60 -17.59 30.92
CA ILE A 544 38.45 -18.80 30.88
C ILE A 544 39.75 -18.60 31.70
N GLY A 545 40.04 -17.37 32.15
CA GLY A 545 41.28 -17.02 32.84
C GLY A 545 42.46 -16.69 31.89
N LEU A 546 42.22 -16.55 30.59
CA LEU A 546 43.23 -16.19 29.59
C LEU A 546 43.33 -14.66 29.43
N VAL A 547 43.52 -13.95 30.54
CA VAL A 547 43.48 -12.48 30.59
C VAL A 547 44.56 -11.85 29.68
N ASP A 548 45.74 -12.47 29.55
CA ASP A 548 46.80 -11.97 28.66
C ASP A 548 46.37 -11.90 27.19
N LYS A 549 45.56 -12.87 26.73
CA LYS A 549 45.04 -12.87 25.35
C LYS A 549 44.00 -11.76 25.14
N ALA A 550 43.17 -11.48 26.15
CA ALA A 550 42.24 -10.37 26.12
C ALA A 550 42.98 -9.02 26.01
N ILE A 551 44.07 -8.85 26.77
CA ILE A 551 44.91 -7.66 26.74
C ILE A 551 45.52 -7.44 25.34
N THR A 552 46.10 -8.48 24.74
CA THR A 552 46.69 -8.36 23.39
C THR A 552 45.62 -8.00 22.35
N LEU A 553 44.47 -8.68 22.38
CA LEU A 553 43.38 -8.49 21.43
C LEU A 553 42.83 -7.05 21.46
N LEU A 554 42.58 -6.52 22.66
CA LEU A 554 42.04 -5.17 22.82
C LEU A 554 43.12 -4.10 22.55
N GLY A 555 44.37 -4.35 22.94
CA GLY A 555 45.50 -3.44 22.77
C GLY A 555 45.81 -3.13 21.30
N ASP A 556 45.82 -4.17 20.47
CA ASP A 556 46.04 -4.03 19.01
C ASP A 556 44.97 -3.14 18.37
N ARG A 557 43.71 -3.26 18.82
CA ARG A 557 42.60 -2.49 18.24
C ARG A 557 42.53 -1.05 18.76
N ALA A 558 42.85 -0.82 20.04
CA ALA A 558 42.81 0.51 20.64
C ALA A 558 43.77 1.50 19.96
N GLY A 559 44.92 1.02 19.48
CA GLY A 559 45.92 1.85 18.80
C GLY A 559 45.50 2.37 17.42
N ASP A 560 44.63 1.64 16.72
CA ASP A 560 44.22 1.93 15.34
C ASP A 560 42.91 2.75 15.25
N MET A 561 42.25 3.02 16.38
CA MET A 561 40.92 3.62 16.40
C MET A 561 40.93 5.14 16.39
N ARG A 562 40.22 5.72 15.41
CA ARG A 562 40.07 7.18 15.25
C ARG A 562 38.91 7.77 16.07
N ASP A 563 37.93 6.96 16.46
CA ASP A 563 36.78 7.41 17.26
C ASP A 563 37.11 7.39 18.75
N SER A 564 37.15 8.57 19.37
CA SER A 564 37.51 8.78 20.77
C SER A 564 36.56 8.07 21.74
N ARG A 565 35.27 7.97 21.42
CA ARG A 565 34.28 7.35 22.31
C ARG A 565 34.43 5.83 22.34
N LEU A 566 34.53 5.21 21.17
CA LEU A 566 34.72 3.77 21.07
C LEU A 566 36.12 3.35 21.58
N ALA A 567 37.15 4.19 21.39
CA ALA A 567 38.46 3.96 21.99
C ALA A 567 38.41 3.99 23.53
N ALA A 568 37.58 4.86 24.12
CA ALA A 568 37.38 4.89 25.56
C ALA A 568 36.73 3.59 26.09
N GLU A 569 35.77 3.02 25.37
CA GLU A 569 35.15 1.73 25.74
C GLU A 569 36.17 0.58 25.73
N ILE A 570 37.02 0.48 24.69
CA ILE A 570 38.09 -0.52 24.63
C ILE A 570 39.12 -0.31 25.74
N ASN A 571 39.56 0.93 25.96
CA ASN A 571 40.53 1.25 27.00
C ASN A 571 39.98 0.97 28.41
N PHE A 572 38.68 1.17 28.61
CA PHE A 572 38.01 0.81 29.86
C PHE A 572 38.12 -0.69 30.08
N GLU A 573 37.79 -1.49 29.08
CA GLU A 573 37.84 -2.94 29.22
C GLU A 573 39.26 -3.50 29.30
N LEU A 574 40.24 -2.86 28.66
CA LEU A 574 41.66 -3.11 28.88
C LEU A 574 42.09 -2.86 30.32
N SER A 575 41.57 -1.79 30.94
CA SER A 575 41.91 -1.47 32.32
C SER A 575 41.42 -2.55 33.27
N GLU A 576 40.20 -3.07 33.05
CA GLU A 576 39.65 -4.20 33.81
C GLU A 576 40.52 -5.46 33.65
N CYS A 577 40.95 -5.77 32.42
CA CYS A 577 41.87 -6.88 32.19
C CYS A 577 43.21 -6.71 32.93
N TYR A 578 43.78 -5.50 32.95
CA TYR A 578 45.01 -5.24 33.70
C TYR A 578 44.82 -5.33 35.21
N ILE A 579 43.66 -4.95 35.74
CA ILE A 579 43.32 -5.10 37.15
C ILE A 579 43.28 -6.59 37.51
N GLU A 580 42.58 -7.41 36.72
CA GLU A 580 42.50 -8.86 36.93
C GLU A 580 43.87 -9.54 36.84
N ASN A 581 44.73 -9.08 35.93
CA ASN A 581 46.09 -9.58 35.76
C ASN A 581 47.08 -9.02 36.82
N GLY A 582 46.62 -8.20 37.77
CA GLY A 582 47.45 -7.59 38.82
C GLY A 582 48.36 -6.44 38.36
N ASN A 583 48.29 -6.03 37.10
CA ASN A 583 49.12 -5.00 36.49
C ASN A 583 48.55 -3.58 36.72
N LEU A 584 48.43 -3.20 38.00
CA LEU A 584 47.77 -1.96 38.44
C LEU A 584 48.34 -0.67 37.81
N ASN A 585 49.64 -0.61 37.53
CA ASN A 585 50.27 0.56 36.90
C ASN A 585 49.81 0.77 35.45
N LEU A 586 49.59 -0.31 34.69
CA LEU A 586 49.09 -0.24 33.31
C LEU A 586 47.59 0.10 33.29
N ALA A 587 46.81 -0.48 34.20
CA ALA A 587 45.41 -0.12 34.41
C ALA A 587 45.25 1.37 34.71
N ARG A 588 46.06 1.91 35.63
CA ARG A 588 46.10 3.35 35.96
C ARG A 588 46.33 4.22 34.72
N LYS A 589 47.31 3.86 33.89
CA LYS A 589 47.63 4.62 32.67
C LYS A 589 46.44 4.66 31.71
N LYS A 590 45.77 3.53 31.49
CA LYS A 590 44.59 3.44 30.62
C LYS A 590 43.40 4.25 31.12
N LEU A 591 43.12 4.22 32.41
CA LEU A 591 42.04 5.01 33.01
C LEU A 591 42.30 6.52 32.90
N VAL A 592 43.55 6.97 33.04
CA VAL A 592 43.92 8.38 32.81
C VAL A 592 43.72 8.76 31.34
N GLU A 593 44.08 7.89 30.38
CA GLU A 593 43.83 8.12 28.95
C GLU A 593 42.33 8.29 28.66
N ILE A 594 41.45 7.50 29.30
CA ILE A 594 39.99 7.62 29.15
C ILE A 594 39.50 8.98 29.66
N LEU A 595 39.91 9.40 30.86
CA LEU A 595 39.47 10.68 31.44
C LEU A 595 39.96 11.90 30.66
N ALA A 596 41.06 11.76 29.90
CA ALA A 596 41.54 12.81 29.01
C ALA A 596 40.75 12.88 27.68
N LEU A 597 40.10 11.79 27.27
CA LEU A 597 39.47 11.63 25.95
C LEU A 597 37.93 11.62 25.98
N ALA A 598 37.32 11.27 27.11
CA ALA A 598 35.88 11.09 27.26
C ALA A 598 35.20 12.37 27.79
N GLU A 599 34.04 12.70 27.22
CA GLU A 599 33.13 13.71 27.80
C GLU A 599 32.56 13.22 29.14
N SER A 600 32.17 14.15 30.02
CA SER A 600 31.55 13.80 31.31
C SER A 600 30.30 12.93 31.11
N GLY A 601 30.31 11.74 31.71
CA GLY A 601 29.25 10.75 31.54
C GLY A 601 29.47 9.50 32.40
N PRO A 602 28.59 8.47 32.29
CA PRO A 602 28.66 7.27 33.13
C PRO A 602 30.01 6.54 33.05
N LEU A 603 30.57 6.40 31.85
CA LEU A 603 31.87 5.75 31.63
C LEU A 603 33.02 6.53 32.28
N ALA A 604 33.00 7.86 32.20
CA ALA A 604 34.02 8.71 32.84
C ALA A 604 33.91 8.64 34.37
N HIS A 605 32.70 8.64 34.93
CA HIS A 605 32.49 8.48 36.36
C HIS A 605 33.01 7.13 36.88
N GLN A 606 32.70 6.04 36.18
CA GLN A 606 33.20 4.71 36.54
C GLN A 606 34.72 4.62 36.40
N SER A 607 35.29 5.21 35.34
CA SER A 607 36.74 5.24 35.11
C SER A 607 37.47 6.01 36.20
N ALA A 608 36.93 7.16 36.64
CA ALA A 608 37.51 7.94 37.74
C ALA A 608 37.45 7.19 39.07
N LEU A 609 36.36 6.47 39.33
CA LEU A 609 36.22 5.64 40.52
C LEU A 609 37.27 4.51 40.53
N ASN A 610 37.37 3.75 39.44
CA ASN A 610 38.37 2.67 39.32
C ASN A 610 39.80 3.22 39.41
N LEU A 611 40.06 4.42 38.86
CA LEU A 611 41.35 5.09 38.96
C LEU A 611 41.71 5.47 40.40
N ALA A 612 40.75 5.99 41.16
CA ALA A 612 40.96 6.35 42.56
C ALA A 612 41.28 5.11 43.42
N ASP A 613 40.54 4.02 43.23
CA ASP A 613 40.79 2.74 43.90
C ASP A 613 42.19 2.17 43.57
N ILE A 614 42.58 2.19 42.29
CA ILE A 614 43.92 1.75 41.87
C ILE A 614 45.02 2.64 42.45
N CYS A 615 44.84 3.96 42.47
CA CYS A 615 45.79 4.89 43.09
C CYS A 615 45.97 4.58 44.58
N LEU A 616 44.89 4.25 45.29
CA LEU A 616 44.96 3.83 46.70
C LEU A 616 45.72 2.53 46.89
N LYS A 617 45.45 1.52 46.06
CA LYS A 617 46.16 0.23 46.11
C LYS A 617 47.66 0.37 45.81
N LEU A 618 48.04 1.37 45.01
CA LEU A 618 49.43 1.70 44.68
C LEU A 618 50.11 2.65 45.68
N GLY A 619 49.40 3.12 46.72
CA GLY A 619 49.92 4.08 47.71
C GLY A 619 50.04 5.52 47.19
N HIS A 620 49.35 5.86 46.10
CA HIS A 620 49.32 7.19 45.49
C HIS A 620 48.16 8.03 46.07
N ASP A 621 48.14 8.21 47.38
CA ASP A 621 47.01 8.79 48.11
C ASP A 621 46.63 10.20 47.65
N SER A 622 47.62 11.03 47.28
CA SER A 622 47.38 12.40 46.79
C SER A 622 46.63 12.41 45.46
N GLN A 623 46.92 11.46 44.57
CA GLN A 623 46.22 11.29 43.30
C GLN A 623 44.81 10.76 43.53
N ALA A 624 44.65 9.78 44.42
CA ALA A 624 43.33 9.26 44.79
C ALA A 624 42.40 10.34 45.36
N ILE A 625 42.90 11.17 46.29
CA ILE A 625 42.15 12.32 46.84
C ILE A 625 41.74 13.26 45.72
N SER A 626 42.67 13.65 44.83
CA SER A 626 42.39 14.57 43.73
C SER A 626 41.32 14.04 42.78
N VAL A 627 41.40 12.76 42.40
CA VAL A 627 40.44 12.14 41.48
C VAL A 627 39.07 12.01 42.13
N CYS A 628 38.98 11.60 43.40
CA CYS A 628 37.72 11.54 44.12
C CYS A 628 37.07 12.92 44.29
N SER A 629 37.83 13.95 44.68
CA SER A 629 37.30 15.31 44.82
C SER A 629 36.77 15.86 43.49
N GLN A 630 37.51 15.65 42.39
CA GLN A 630 37.06 16.05 41.04
C GLN A 630 35.78 15.29 40.62
N LEU A 631 35.71 13.98 40.88
CA LEU A 631 34.52 13.18 40.59
C LEU A 631 33.31 13.67 41.39
N LEU A 632 33.48 14.00 42.67
CA LEU A 632 32.40 14.49 43.53
C LEU A 632 31.91 15.89 43.13
N ASP A 633 32.81 16.76 42.64
CA ASP A 633 32.46 18.08 42.12
C ASP A 633 31.61 18.02 40.84
N LEU A 634 31.70 16.92 40.08
CA LEU A 634 30.85 16.65 38.91
C LEU A 634 29.44 16.15 39.27
N ALA A 635 29.10 16.06 40.56
CA ALA A 635 27.80 15.60 41.06
C ALA A 635 27.35 14.24 40.47
N PRO A 636 28.10 13.15 40.73
CA PRO A 636 27.81 11.85 40.15
C PRO A 636 26.55 11.22 40.79
N PRO A 637 25.97 10.17 40.16
CA PRO A 637 24.86 9.43 40.74
C PRO A 637 25.15 8.93 42.17
N GLU A 638 24.13 8.86 43.01
CA GLU A 638 24.27 8.63 44.46
C GLU A 638 25.11 7.39 44.82
N ARG A 639 24.99 6.31 44.05
CA ARG A 639 25.82 5.10 44.24
C ARG A 639 27.31 5.38 44.05
N ILE A 640 27.68 6.02 42.94
CA ILE A 640 29.08 6.36 42.63
C ILE A 640 29.61 7.38 43.64
N LYS A 641 28.77 8.34 44.05
CA LYS A 641 29.11 9.33 45.08
C LYS A 641 29.50 8.66 46.40
N GLN A 642 28.73 7.67 46.86
CA GLN A 642 29.02 6.94 48.10
C GLN A 642 30.33 6.16 48.00
N GLU A 643 30.55 5.44 46.90
CA GLU A 643 31.78 4.70 46.66
C GLU A 643 33.00 5.65 46.60
N ALA A 644 32.86 6.81 45.94
CA ALA A 644 33.92 7.82 45.86
C ALA A 644 34.27 8.44 47.22
N LEU A 645 33.27 8.73 48.08
CA LEU A 645 33.49 9.23 49.44
C LEU A 645 34.19 8.19 50.33
N GLN A 646 33.87 6.89 50.17
CA GLN A 646 34.56 5.81 50.88
C GLN A 646 36.04 5.72 50.47
N LEU A 647 36.32 5.77 49.16
CA LEU A 647 37.69 5.80 48.65
C LEU A 647 38.44 7.06 49.13
N LEU A 648 37.78 8.23 49.13
CA LEU A 648 38.37 9.47 49.62
C LEU A 648 38.73 9.38 51.11
N ALA A 649 37.84 8.84 51.94
CA ALA A 649 38.10 8.63 53.36
C ALA A 649 39.25 7.63 53.58
N ALA A 650 39.30 6.54 52.80
CA ALA A 650 40.39 5.57 52.84
C ALA A 650 41.75 6.22 52.49
N ALA A 651 41.76 7.13 51.51
CA ALA A 651 42.96 7.88 51.11
C ALA A 651 43.47 8.81 52.21
N TYR A 652 42.58 9.54 52.88
CA TYR A 652 42.94 10.37 54.02
C TYR A 652 43.45 9.54 55.21
N ASN A 653 42.85 8.37 55.45
CA ASN A 653 43.28 7.45 56.50
C ASN A 653 44.69 6.90 56.25
N GLN A 654 45.06 6.51 55.02
CA GLN A 654 46.43 6.07 54.71
C GLN A 654 47.48 7.16 54.98
N ARG A 655 47.09 8.43 54.80
CA ARG A 655 47.91 9.61 55.13
C ARG A 655 47.85 10.03 56.60
N LYS A 656 47.13 9.31 57.46
CA LYS A 656 46.89 9.63 58.88
C LYS A 656 46.18 10.98 59.11
N ASN A 657 45.40 11.45 58.12
CA ASN A 657 44.56 12.65 58.26
C ASN A 657 43.13 12.25 58.62
N TYR A 658 42.92 11.90 59.88
CA TYR A 658 41.66 11.32 60.36
C TYR A 658 40.49 12.33 60.36
N ASP A 659 40.78 13.63 60.53
CA ASP A 659 39.75 14.67 60.51
C ASP A 659 39.11 14.80 59.12
N SER A 660 39.93 14.88 58.07
CA SER A 660 39.43 14.90 56.69
C SER A 660 38.78 13.58 56.28
N ALA A 661 39.23 12.44 56.82
CA ALA A 661 38.59 11.15 56.59
C ALA A 661 37.16 11.09 57.19
N ALA A 662 36.99 11.61 58.40
CA ALA A 662 35.68 11.69 59.05
C ALA A 662 34.73 12.65 58.30
N LEU A 663 35.23 13.80 57.85
CA LEU A 663 34.46 14.73 57.04
C LEU A 663 34.00 14.10 55.72
N ALA A 664 34.88 13.37 55.03
CA ALA A 664 34.51 12.66 53.79
C ALA A 664 33.39 11.63 54.04
N LEU A 665 33.42 10.88 55.14
CA LEU A 665 32.34 9.94 55.50
C LEU A 665 31.02 10.63 55.87
N LEU A 666 31.08 11.87 56.37
CA LEU A 666 29.91 12.73 56.62
C LEU A 666 29.39 13.42 55.34
N GLY A 667 29.99 13.11 54.18
CA GLY A 667 29.61 13.71 52.90
C GLY A 667 30.16 15.12 52.69
N GLN A 668 31.20 15.51 53.43
CA GLN A 668 31.87 16.81 53.31
C GLN A 668 33.29 16.59 52.76
N TRP A 669 33.54 17.04 51.53
CA TRP A 669 34.82 16.82 50.82
C TRP A 669 35.53 18.12 50.41
N LYS A 670 34.99 19.27 50.83
CA LYS A 670 35.52 20.62 50.56
C LYS A 670 36.05 21.27 51.83
#